data_AF-A0A9W9N7Q5-F1
#
_entry.id   AF-A0A9W9N7Q5-F1
#
_cell.length_a   1.000
_cell.length_b   1.000
_cell.length_c   1.000
_cell.angle_alpha   90.00
_cell.angle_beta   90.00
_cell.angle_gamma   90.00
#
_symmetry.space_group_name_H-M   'P 1'
#
loop_
_entity.id
_entity.type
_entity.pdbx_description
1 polymer ?
#
loop_
_entity_poly.entity_id
_entity_poly.type
_entity_poly.pdbx_seq_one_letter_code
_entity_poly.pdbx_strand_id
1 'polypeptide(L)'
;MLIGLCGGICAGKHAIAEYLIHSQGFQRLELNPKPPTYFGDEPGDNLRLQASDIRKNEDSPPHLAFETADALLDFVTKRWQERWVTTDIADTATLDRFVLRPFFLLVSVDAPVSLRWKRFTDRCWRRQLDPPDLEKFVLWNDRHLYQKNIGRVYLTDRAQVRLFNSSSSLDELHTSLKKLNLADEQRLRPNWDQYFMQLASLAAQRSNCMKRRVGCVLVRERRVISTGYNGTPRHLPNCNEGGCPRCNRGDGGGVGLSTCLCLHAEENALLEAGRERIREGAILYCDTCPCLTCTVKITQVGISEVVYSQGYNMDSDSAAILEAAGVRLRQFSPLQDSAASLIGYNQILVMPTVHLLDYVAGNIRSLVNAINQVGYEVEWIKSPEDVKKAEKLILPGVGHFGHCLSQLDKGGFLGPIREHVDAGKPFMGICVGLQALFQGSEEDPNFPGLGLIPIHIQKFKDVSKSVPHIGWNSAINSAANERSFYGLRPTSKYYYVHSYAAPYTPGILEAEGWSVATATYGDEEFIGAISRGNIFGTQFHPEKSGVAGLRAIRAFLSGDQFQSLSPDSIVGKKDGLTRRVIACLDVRTNDTGDLVVTKGDQYDVREKAGVNAGGQVRNLGKPVDMAKKYYEQGADEVTFLNITSFRNCPLADTPMLEILRRASETVFVPLTIGGGIKDTTDTDGTEVTALEVATMYFKSGADKVSIGSDAVFAAEDYYQAGKALGGRTAIETISQAYGNQAVVVSVDPKRVYVDRPEDTTHHTIKTAFPNAAGQEFCWYQCTVKGGRETRDVDVRQLVQAVEAMGAGEILLNCIDKDGSNSGFDLELINDVKAAIKIPVIASSGAGNPGHFAEVFKKTPTDAALGAGMFHRGEYTVSQVKDHLQAEGFLVRQFEAQI
;
A
#
# COMPACT_ATOMS: atom_id res chain seq x y z
N MET A 1 23.09 -16.32 33.75
CA MET A 1 21.91 -15.47 33.46
C MET A 1 20.74 -15.85 34.37
N LEU A 2 20.04 -14.86 34.94
CA LEU A 2 18.80 -15.05 35.70
C LEU A 2 17.65 -14.32 35.00
N ILE A 3 16.61 -15.05 34.60
CA ILE A 3 15.40 -14.49 33.98
C ILE A 3 14.26 -14.45 35.01
N GLY A 4 13.74 -13.26 35.29
CA GLY A 4 12.51 -13.06 36.05
C GLY A 4 11.31 -12.89 35.11
N LEU A 5 10.24 -13.66 35.29
CA LEU A 5 9.02 -13.56 34.49
C LEU A 5 7.86 -12.97 35.30
N CYS A 6 7.29 -11.87 34.83
CA CYS A 6 6.10 -11.23 35.40
C CYS A 6 4.98 -11.10 34.36
N GLY A 7 3.73 -10.87 34.79
CA GLY A 7 2.61 -10.75 33.86
C GLY A 7 1.22 -10.90 34.47
N GLY A 8 0.22 -10.63 33.64
CA GLY A 8 -1.21 -10.77 33.96
C GLY A 8 -1.68 -12.21 34.12
N ILE A 9 -2.90 -12.38 34.61
CA ILE A 9 -3.54 -13.70 34.78
C ILE A 9 -3.60 -14.41 33.43
N CYS A 10 -3.09 -15.65 33.34
CA CYS A 10 -3.06 -16.47 32.13
C CYS A 10 -2.36 -15.85 30.89
N ALA A 11 -1.42 -14.92 31.09
CA ALA A 11 -0.60 -14.36 30.01
C ALA A 11 0.41 -15.36 29.41
N GLY A 12 0.71 -16.45 30.10
CA GLY A 12 1.59 -17.52 29.59
C GLY A 12 2.99 -17.58 30.20
N LYS A 13 3.29 -16.80 31.26
CA LYS A 13 4.61 -16.79 31.90
C LYS A 13 5.15 -18.16 32.34
N HIS A 14 4.28 -19.08 32.81
CA HIS A 14 4.72 -20.42 33.19
C HIS A 14 5.09 -21.28 31.98
N ALA A 15 4.35 -21.16 30.87
CA ALA A 15 4.70 -21.83 29.61
C ALA A 15 6.05 -21.34 29.06
N ILE A 16 6.36 -20.05 29.23
CA ILE A 16 7.68 -19.50 28.87
C ILE A 16 8.77 -20.07 29.80
N ALA A 17 8.53 -20.17 31.10
CA ALA A 17 9.47 -20.80 32.03
C ALA A 17 9.74 -22.26 31.66
N GLU A 18 8.69 -23.04 31.36
CA GLU A 18 8.79 -24.43 30.90
C GLU A 18 9.62 -24.53 29.61
N TYR A 19 9.36 -23.67 28.63
CA TYR A 19 10.17 -23.60 27.42
C TYR A 19 11.65 -23.32 27.72
N LEU A 20 11.96 -22.38 28.60
CA LEU A 20 13.34 -22.06 28.97
C LEU A 20 14.03 -23.25 29.65
N ILE A 21 13.32 -23.99 30.49
CA ILE A 21 13.85 -25.17 31.19
C ILE A 21 14.12 -26.29 30.20
N HIS A 22 13.11 -26.67 29.41
CA HIS A 22 13.20 -27.83 28.53
C HIS A 22 14.01 -27.59 27.26
N SER A 23 13.95 -26.38 26.68
CA SER A 23 14.55 -26.09 25.38
C SER A 23 15.84 -25.25 25.46
N GLN A 24 16.10 -24.57 26.58
CA GLN A 24 17.24 -23.67 26.73
C GLN A 24 18.13 -24.00 27.96
N GLY A 25 17.86 -25.10 28.66
CA GLY A 25 18.68 -25.60 29.76
C GLY A 25 18.66 -24.74 31.02
N PHE A 26 17.59 -23.97 31.24
CA PHE A 26 17.41 -23.19 32.46
C PHE A 26 16.99 -24.08 33.64
N GLN A 27 17.38 -23.70 34.85
CA GLN A 27 16.88 -24.30 36.09
C GLN A 27 15.97 -23.32 36.84
N ARG A 28 14.90 -23.85 37.44
CA ARG A 28 13.89 -23.04 38.13
C ARG A 28 14.30 -22.74 39.57
N LEU A 29 14.19 -21.47 39.96
CA LEU A 29 14.35 -21.02 41.35
C LEU A 29 13.00 -20.55 41.90
N GLU A 30 12.70 -20.96 43.13
CA GLU A 30 11.47 -20.60 43.84
C GLU A 30 11.77 -19.72 45.07
N LEU A 31 10.84 -18.82 45.38
CA LEU A 31 10.92 -17.95 46.54
C LEU A 31 9.72 -18.23 47.47
N ASN A 32 10.00 -18.71 48.69
CA ASN A 32 9.01 -19.13 49.71
C ASN A 32 8.98 -18.16 50.90
N PRO A 33 7.82 -17.88 51.55
CA PRO A 33 6.43 -18.15 51.16
C PRO A 33 5.69 -16.89 50.66
N LYS A 34 4.77 -17.12 49.73
CA LYS A 34 3.89 -16.11 49.12
C LYS A 34 2.85 -15.62 50.16
N PRO A 35 2.78 -14.32 50.53
CA PRO A 35 1.51 -13.79 50.98
C PRO A 35 0.57 -13.91 49.78
N PRO A 36 -0.54 -14.63 49.89
CA PRO A 36 -1.42 -14.76 48.76
C PRO A 36 -2.10 -13.42 48.52
N THR A 37 -1.80 -12.81 47.39
CA THR A 37 -2.54 -11.65 46.90
C THR A 37 -3.88 -12.17 46.36
N TYR A 38 -4.79 -12.51 47.27
CA TYR A 38 -6.13 -12.97 46.95
C TYR A 38 -7.01 -11.75 46.69
N PHE A 39 -7.60 -11.70 45.50
CA PHE A 39 -8.58 -10.69 45.10
C PHE A 39 -9.93 -11.31 44.73
N GLY A 40 -10.15 -12.58 45.10
CA GLY A 40 -11.42 -13.28 44.91
C GLY A 40 -12.47 -12.74 45.88
N ASP A 41 -13.71 -12.62 45.40
CA ASP A 41 -14.82 -12.12 46.21
C ASP A 41 -15.48 -13.27 47.01
N GLU A 42 -15.26 -14.53 46.59
CA GLU A 42 -15.86 -15.73 47.17
C GLU A 42 -14.82 -16.82 47.55
N PRO A 43 -15.13 -17.72 48.51
CA PRO A 43 -14.23 -18.81 48.92
C PRO A 43 -13.76 -19.72 47.76
N GLY A 44 -14.60 -19.93 46.75
CA GLY A 44 -14.28 -20.73 45.56
C GLY A 44 -13.31 -20.06 44.57
N ASP A 45 -13.15 -18.74 44.64
CA ASP A 45 -12.30 -17.98 43.72
C ASP A 45 -10.81 -18.20 43.99
N ASN A 46 -10.45 -18.48 45.24
CA ASN A 46 -9.07 -18.78 45.64
C ASN A 46 -8.54 -20.04 44.94
N LEU A 47 -9.38 -21.08 44.80
CA LEU A 47 -9.04 -22.30 44.07
C LEU A 47 -8.86 -22.06 42.56
N ARG A 48 -9.68 -21.18 41.97
CA ARG A 48 -9.61 -20.82 40.55
C ARG A 48 -8.37 -19.98 40.21
N LEU A 49 -7.99 -19.07 41.12
CA LEU A 49 -6.89 -18.12 40.94
C LEU A 49 -5.51 -18.71 41.23
N GLN A 50 -5.44 -19.87 41.91
CA GLN A 50 -4.18 -20.59 42.10
C GLN A 50 -3.46 -20.80 40.75
N ALA A 51 -2.17 -20.50 40.73
CA ALA A 51 -1.33 -20.73 39.56
C ALA A 51 -1.38 -22.20 39.14
N SER A 52 -1.17 -22.47 37.85
CA SER A 52 -0.90 -23.83 37.36
C SER A 52 0.40 -24.30 38.01
N ASP A 53 0.35 -25.34 38.83
CA ASP A 53 1.57 -26.05 39.21
C ASP A 53 2.19 -26.59 37.92
N ILE A 54 3.44 -26.21 37.66
CA ILE A 54 4.25 -26.87 36.63
C ILE A 54 4.25 -28.35 37.01
N ARG A 55 3.85 -29.23 36.07
CA ARG A 55 3.67 -30.67 36.33
C ARG A 55 4.86 -31.19 37.13
N LYS A 56 4.61 -31.68 38.36
CA LYS A 56 5.57 -32.49 39.11
C LYS A 56 5.72 -33.83 38.36
N ASN A 57 6.54 -33.87 37.32
CA ASN A 57 7.01 -35.14 36.79
C ASN A 57 8.08 -35.66 37.76
N GLU A 58 7.98 -36.94 38.13
CA GLU A 58 8.92 -37.63 39.04
C GLU A 58 10.39 -37.61 38.55
N ASP A 59 10.63 -37.23 37.27
CA ASP A 59 11.94 -37.06 36.64
C ASP A 59 12.45 -35.60 36.56
N SER A 60 11.83 -34.65 37.25
CA SER A 60 12.23 -33.23 37.18
C SER A 60 13.48 -32.93 38.04
N PRO A 61 14.47 -32.16 37.56
CA PRO A 61 15.66 -31.81 38.33
C PRO A 61 15.31 -31.08 39.64
N PRO A 62 16.15 -31.19 40.70
CA PRO A 62 15.81 -30.70 42.04
C PRO A 62 15.48 -29.21 42.05
N HIS A 63 14.28 -28.86 42.53
CA HIS A 63 13.83 -27.48 42.69
C HIS A 63 14.61 -26.81 43.84
N LEU A 64 15.25 -25.68 43.54
CA LEU A 64 15.97 -24.88 44.54
C LEU A 64 15.03 -23.76 45.04
N ALA A 65 14.60 -23.89 46.30
CA ALA A 65 13.75 -22.93 46.96
C ALA A 65 14.54 -22.10 47.99
N PHE A 66 14.23 -20.80 48.07
CA PHE A 66 14.90 -19.86 48.96
C PHE A 66 13.87 -19.13 49.82
N GLU A 67 14.22 -18.81 51.07
CA GLU A 67 13.34 -18.10 52.01
C GLU A 67 13.32 -16.59 51.78
N THR A 68 14.39 -16.03 51.20
CA THR A 68 14.52 -14.59 50.97
C THR A 68 15.09 -14.30 49.59
N ALA A 69 14.71 -13.13 49.05
CA ALA A 69 15.21 -12.65 47.76
C ALA A 69 16.75 -12.51 47.79
N ASP A 70 17.32 -12.16 48.95
CA ASP A 70 18.78 -12.02 49.13
C ASP A 70 19.49 -13.38 49.07
N ALA A 71 18.93 -14.41 49.73
CA ALA A 71 19.51 -15.75 49.69
C ALA A 71 19.52 -16.34 48.27
N LEU A 72 18.44 -16.12 47.51
CA LEU A 72 18.36 -16.48 46.09
C LEU A 72 19.42 -15.71 45.28
N LEU A 73 19.52 -14.40 45.49
CA LEU A 73 20.46 -13.55 44.75
C LEU A 73 21.91 -13.92 45.04
N ASP A 74 22.27 -14.22 46.29
CA ASP A 74 23.60 -14.65 46.70
C ASP A 74 23.98 -15.99 46.06
N PHE A 75 23.03 -16.93 46.02
CA PHE A 75 23.20 -18.20 45.33
C PHE A 75 23.49 -17.99 43.83
N VAL A 76 22.65 -17.22 43.16
CA VAL A 76 22.82 -16.92 41.73
C VAL A 76 24.10 -16.15 41.47
N THR A 77 24.48 -15.21 42.34
CA THR A 77 25.70 -14.40 42.19
C THR A 77 26.95 -15.30 42.18
N LYS A 78 26.99 -16.34 43.03
CA LYS A 78 28.09 -17.33 43.03
C LYS A 78 28.11 -18.20 41.76
N ARG A 79 26.99 -18.27 41.03
CA ARG A 79 26.75 -19.14 39.87
C ARG A 79 26.20 -18.36 38.68
N TRP A 80 26.68 -17.14 38.48
CA TRP A 80 26.06 -16.18 37.56
C TRP A 80 26.17 -16.60 36.08
N GLN A 81 27.11 -17.50 35.77
CA GLN A 81 27.30 -18.10 34.44
C GLN A 81 26.28 -19.22 34.14
N GLU A 82 25.64 -19.79 35.16
CA GLU A 82 24.58 -20.78 34.98
C GLU A 82 23.25 -20.11 34.59
N ARG A 83 22.29 -20.89 34.09
CA ARG A 83 21.01 -20.40 33.54
C ARG A 83 19.86 -20.64 34.51
N TRP A 84 19.25 -19.56 34.98
CA TRP A 84 18.24 -19.58 36.04
C TRP A 84 16.96 -18.86 35.61
N VAL A 85 15.80 -19.38 35.98
CA VAL A 85 14.50 -18.74 35.73
C VAL A 85 13.64 -18.72 36.99
N THR A 86 12.93 -17.62 37.23
CA THR A 86 11.94 -17.52 38.30
C THR A 86 10.69 -16.79 37.82
N THR A 87 9.52 -17.23 38.29
CA THR A 87 8.21 -16.60 38.05
C THR A 87 7.70 -15.83 39.26
N ASP A 88 8.49 -15.79 40.33
CA ASP A 88 8.11 -15.33 41.67
C ASP A 88 8.58 -13.90 41.96
N ILE A 89 8.62 -13.05 40.93
CA ILE A 89 8.78 -11.59 41.10
C ILE A 89 7.41 -11.00 41.45
N ALA A 90 7.15 -10.87 42.75
CA ALA A 90 5.84 -10.51 43.28
C ALA A 90 5.64 -9.00 43.45
N ASP A 91 6.69 -8.27 43.83
CA ASP A 91 6.67 -6.86 44.20
C ASP A 91 7.91 -6.10 43.72
N THR A 92 7.87 -4.77 43.87
CA THR A 92 8.96 -3.88 43.45
C THR A 92 10.21 -4.03 44.31
N ALA A 93 10.08 -4.36 45.60
CA ALA A 93 11.21 -4.53 46.51
C ALA A 93 12.10 -5.72 46.09
N THR A 94 11.47 -6.81 45.64
CA THR A 94 12.16 -7.98 45.08
C THR A 94 12.84 -7.62 43.76
N LEU A 95 12.14 -6.90 42.88
CA LEU A 95 12.70 -6.45 41.60
C LEU A 95 13.90 -5.51 41.79
N ASP A 96 13.82 -4.56 42.72
CA ASP A 96 14.87 -3.58 43.00
C ASP A 96 16.19 -4.24 43.39
N ARG A 97 16.14 -5.35 44.12
CA ARG A 97 17.33 -6.13 44.49
C ARG A 97 17.95 -6.82 43.27
N PHE A 98 17.12 -7.34 42.38
CA PHE A 98 17.56 -8.17 41.26
C PHE A 98 18.07 -7.32 40.09
N VAL A 99 17.41 -6.19 39.80
CA VAL A 99 17.73 -5.33 38.65
C VAL A 99 19.10 -4.66 38.75
N LEU A 100 19.67 -4.57 39.95
CA LEU A 100 21.02 -4.07 40.18
C LEU A 100 22.11 -5.04 39.69
N ARG A 101 21.77 -6.28 39.36
CA ARG A 101 22.73 -7.29 38.93
C ARG A 101 22.83 -7.35 37.40
N PRO A 102 24.05 -7.32 36.83
CA PRO A 102 24.24 -7.30 35.38
C PRO A 102 23.88 -8.62 34.69
N PHE A 103 23.57 -9.67 35.45
CA PHE A 103 23.16 -10.98 34.94
C PHE A 103 21.64 -11.21 35.00
N PHE A 104 20.86 -10.22 35.47
CA PHE A 104 19.42 -10.33 35.64
C PHE A 104 18.65 -9.67 34.49
N LEU A 105 17.63 -10.37 33.97
CA LEU A 105 16.71 -9.88 32.95
C LEU A 105 15.27 -10.04 33.44
N LEU A 106 14.50 -8.94 33.54
CA LEU A 106 13.06 -9.01 33.75
C LEU A 106 12.33 -9.03 32.41
N VAL A 107 11.48 -10.03 32.24
CA VAL A 107 10.58 -10.20 31.10
C VAL A 107 9.15 -10.08 31.59
N SER A 108 8.40 -9.12 31.06
CA SER A 108 6.96 -9.03 31.25
C SER A 108 6.23 -9.78 30.14
N VAL A 109 5.11 -10.42 30.49
CA VAL A 109 4.32 -11.22 29.57
C VAL A 109 2.86 -10.77 29.67
N ASP A 110 2.29 -10.38 28.53
CA ASP A 110 0.89 -10.01 28.38
C ASP A 110 0.25 -10.77 27.21
N ALA A 111 -1.07 -10.72 27.08
CA ALA A 111 -1.82 -11.33 25.97
C ALA A 111 -3.23 -10.71 25.87
N PRO A 112 -3.91 -10.81 24.71
CA PRO A 112 -5.29 -10.35 24.56
C PRO A 112 -6.19 -10.90 25.67
N VAL A 113 -7.02 -10.04 26.28
CA VAL A 113 -7.86 -10.40 27.42
C VAL A 113 -8.77 -11.60 27.09
N SER A 114 -9.36 -11.63 25.89
CA SER A 114 -10.18 -12.73 25.40
C SER A 114 -9.43 -14.07 25.37
N LEU A 115 -8.17 -14.05 24.92
CA LEU A 115 -7.31 -15.23 24.88
C LEU A 115 -6.88 -15.69 26.28
N ARG A 116 -6.57 -14.72 27.17
CA ARG A 116 -6.25 -15.03 28.58
C ARG A 116 -7.44 -15.63 29.31
N TRP A 117 -8.66 -15.13 29.04
CA TRP A 117 -9.89 -15.71 29.57
C TRP A 117 -10.14 -17.12 29.04
N LYS A 118 -9.96 -17.37 27.74
CA LYS A 118 -10.04 -18.73 27.16
C LYS A 118 -9.07 -19.69 27.84
N ARG A 119 -7.80 -19.30 27.96
CA ARG A 119 -6.76 -20.10 28.67
C ARG A 119 -7.10 -20.34 30.13
N PHE A 120 -7.70 -19.35 30.81
CA PHE A 120 -8.16 -19.47 32.19
C PHE A 120 -9.33 -20.46 32.31
N THR A 121 -10.27 -20.40 31.37
CA THR A 121 -11.41 -21.30 31.25
C THR A 121 -10.95 -22.74 31.04
N ASP A 122 -10.06 -22.97 30.07
CA ASP A 122 -9.45 -24.28 29.80
C ASP A 122 -8.70 -24.84 31.02
N ARG A 123 -8.11 -23.96 31.84
CA ARG A 123 -7.46 -24.36 33.10
C ARG A 123 -8.47 -24.76 34.17
N CYS A 124 -9.60 -24.05 34.28
CA CYS A 124 -10.67 -24.38 35.24
C CYS A 124 -11.29 -25.73 34.90
N TRP A 125 -11.62 -25.97 33.62
CA TRP A 125 -12.14 -27.26 33.16
C TRP A 125 -11.19 -28.43 33.44
N ARG A 126 -9.89 -28.26 33.18
CA ARG A 126 -8.88 -29.28 33.51
C ARG A 126 -8.78 -29.59 35.00
N ARG A 127 -9.17 -28.65 35.86
CA ARG A 127 -9.19 -28.79 37.32
C ARG A 127 -10.55 -29.18 37.89
N GLN A 128 -11.53 -29.47 37.03
CA GLN A 128 -12.91 -29.74 37.43
C GLN A 128 -13.52 -28.59 38.26
N LEU A 129 -13.19 -27.35 37.89
CA LEU A 129 -13.74 -26.12 38.49
C LEU A 129 -14.59 -25.38 37.45
N ASP A 130 -15.70 -24.78 37.91
CA ASP A 130 -16.51 -23.92 37.04
C ASP A 130 -15.77 -22.62 36.71
N PRO A 131 -15.64 -22.26 35.42
CA PRO A 131 -14.97 -21.03 35.01
C PRO A 131 -15.84 -19.80 35.31
N PRO A 132 -15.23 -18.64 35.64
CA PRO A 132 -15.95 -17.37 35.75
C PRO A 132 -16.40 -16.89 34.36
N ASP A 133 -17.42 -16.02 34.34
CA ASP A 133 -17.71 -15.23 33.16
C ASP A 133 -16.57 -14.25 32.82
N LEU A 134 -16.67 -13.63 31.64
CA LEU A 134 -15.66 -12.70 31.16
C LEU A 134 -15.58 -11.44 32.04
N GLU A 135 -16.70 -10.95 32.55
CA GLU A 135 -16.78 -9.74 33.37
C GLU A 135 -16.00 -9.93 34.69
N LYS A 136 -16.27 -11.02 35.42
CA LYS A 136 -15.58 -11.38 36.66
C LYS A 136 -14.09 -11.60 36.41
N PHE A 137 -13.71 -12.21 35.28
CA PHE A 137 -12.30 -12.36 34.90
C PHE A 137 -11.60 -11.02 34.64
N VAL A 138 -12.27 -10.08 33.96
CA VAL A 138 -11.74 -8.72 33.71
C VAL A 138 -11.50 -7.99 35.02
N LEU A 139 -12.46 -8.04 35.95
CA LEU A 139 -12.31 -7.42 37.27
C LEU A 139 -11.13 -8.00 38.07
N TRP A 140 -10.93 -9.32 38.03
CA TRP A 140 -9.76 -9.94 38.66
C TRP A 140 -8.45 -9.53 38.00
N ASN A 141 -8.44 -9.43 36.67
CA ASN A 141 -7.27 -8.97 35.94
C ASN A 141 -6.90 -7.53 36.32
N ASP A 142 -7.88 -6.64 36.41
CA ASP A 142 -7.66 -5.24 36.74
C ASP A 142 -7.14 -5.06 38.16
N ARG A 143 -7.69 -5.82 39.13
CA ARG A 143 -7.14 -5.87 40.49
C ARG A 143 -5.69 -6.36 40.50
N HIS A 144 -5.39 -7.43 39.77
CA HIS A 144 -4.05 -8.01 39.68
C HIS A 144 -3.00 -7.07 39.05
N LEU A 145 -3.41 -6.22 38.10
CA LEU A 145 -2.49 -5.31 37.42
C LEU A 145 -2.44 -3.92 38.06
N TYR A 146 -3.57 -3.35 38.46
CA TYR A 146 -3.71 -1.92 38.75
C TYR A 146 -4.10 -1.59 40.20
N GLN A 147 -4.37 -2.59 41.06
CA GLN A 147 -4.75 -2.30 42.44
C GLN A 147 -3.64 -1.54 43.20
N LYS A 148 -4.04 -0.50 43.92
CA LYS A 148 -3.14 0.32 44.73
C LYS A 148 -2.35 -0.56 45.72
N ASN A 149 -1.04 -0.39 45.77
CA ASN A 149 -0.05 -1.11 46.62
C ASN A 149 0.26 -2.58 46.26
N ILE A 150 -0.48 -3.23 45.35
CA ILE A 150 -0.27 -4.66 45.03
C ILE A 150 -0.22 -4.91 43.50
N GLY A 151 -0.70 -3.96 42.70
CA GLY A 151 -0.77 -4.04 41.25
C GLY A 151 0.60 -4.24 40.60
N ARG A 152 0.66 -5.21 39.68
CA ARG A 152 1.90 -5.60 38.99
C ARG A 152 2.28 -4.72 37.81
N VAL A 153 1.49 -3.71 37.47
CA VAL A 153 1.77 -2.81 36.35
C VAL A 153 3.15 -2.15 36.47
N TYR A 154 3.60 -1.83 37.68
CA TYR A 154 4.92 -1.24 37.93
C TYR A 154 6.08 -2.20 37.62
N LEU A 155 5.86 -3.51 37.71
CA LEU A 155 6.85 -4.52 37.30
C LEU A 155 6.92 -4.59 35.79
N THR A 156 5.76 -4.57 35.12
CA THR A 156 5.68 -4.54 33.65
C THR A 156 6.38 -3.32 33.07
N ASP A 157 6.20 -2.15 33.68
CA ASP A 157 6.81 -0.92 33.16
C ASP A 157 8.35 -0.95 33.23
N ARG A 158 8.88 -1.62 34.26
CA ARG A 158 10.33 -1.76 34.49
C ARG A 158 10.97 -2.99 33.83
N ALA A 159 10.21 -3.78 33.09
CA ALA A 159 10.74 -4.94 32.38
C ALA A 159 11.60 -4.53 31.19
N GLN A 160 12.80 -5.12 31.08
CA GLN A 160 13.68 -4.91 29.95
C GLN A 160 13.12 -5.51 28.66
N VAL A 161 12.38 -6.62 28.77
CA VAL A 161 11.71 -7.27 27.63
C VAL A 161 10.21 -7.36 27.90
N ARG A 162 9.39 -6.96 26.92
CA ARG A 162 7.91 -6.97 27.03
C ARG A 162 7.31 -7.89 25.98
N LEU A 163 6.82 -9.05 26.37
CA LEU A 163 6.26 -10.06 25.46
C LEU A 163 4.75 -10.00 25.40
N PHE A 164 4.20 -9.85 24.20
CA PHE A 164 2.77 -9.93 23.95
C PHE A 164 2.35 -11.27 23.34
N ASN A 165 2.06 -12.26 24.18
CA ASN A 165 1.69 -13.61 23.76
C ASN A 165 0.29 -13.70 23.12
N SER A 166 0.21 -13.42 21.82
CA SER A 166 -0.96 -13.60 20.96
C SER A 166 -1.19 -15.06 20.53
N SER A 167 -0.27 -15.98 20.84
CA SER A 167 -0.28 -17.35 20.33
C SER A 167 -1.49 -18.17 20.81
N SER A 168 -2.16 -18.83 19.89
CA SER A 168 -3.33 -19.67 20.19
C SER A 168 -2.95 -21.05 20.76
N SER A 169 -1.69 -21.48 20.53
CA SER A 169 -1.16 -22.78 20.96
C SER A 169 0.24 -22.67 21.60
N LEU A 170 0.69 -23.74 22.27
CA LEU A 170 2.05 -23.82 22.83
C LEU A 170 3.12 -23.92 21.76
N ASP A 171 2.88 -24.63 20.65
CA ASP A 171 3.85 -24.78 19.57
C ASP A 171 4.13 -23.45 18.86
N GLU A 172 3.08 -22.65 18.66
CA GLU A 172 3.18 -21.29 18.14
C GLU A 172 4.00 -20.41 19.09
N LEU A 173 3.71 -20.47 20.40
CA LEU A 173 4.48 -19.75 21.42
C LEU A 173 5.95 -20.19 21.45
N HIS A 174 6.26 -21.48 21.40
CA HIS A 174 7.62 -22.01 21.39
C HIS A 174 8.39 -21.57 20.14
N THR A 175 7.71 -21.55 18.99
CA THR A 175 8.29 -21.05 17.73
C THR A 175 8.67 -19.58 17.85
N SER A 176 7.79 -18.75 18.44
CA SER A 176 8.07 -17.34 18.71
C SER A 176 9.21 -17.15 19.70
N LEU A 177 9.26 -17.93 20.77
CA LEU A 177 10.34 -17.87 21.77
C LEU A 177 11.69 -18.33 21.21
N LYS A 178 11.70 -19.31 20.31
CA LYS A 178 12.90 -19.77 19.60
C LYS A 178 13.50 -18.67 18.74
N LYS A 179 12.66 -17.93 18.01
CA LYS A 179 13.09 -16.77 17.20
C LYS A 179 13.59 -15.63 18.07
N LEU A 180 12.90 -15.34 19.16
CA LEU A 180 13.25 -14.24 20.06
C LEU A 180 14.59 -14.47 20.77
N ASN A 181 14.95 -15.73 21.04
CA ASN A 181 16.16 -16.12 21.76
C ASN A 181 16.35 -15.34 23.07
N LEU A 182 15.46 -15.58 24.04
CA LEU A 182 15.53 -14.93 25.36
C LEU A 182 16.85 -15.18 26.11
N ALA A 183 17.60 -16.20 25.75
CA ALA A 183 18.87 -16.57 26.36
C ALA A 183 20.09 -15.83 25.77
N ASP A 184 19.89 -14.91 24.82
CA ASP A 184 20.97 -14.11 24.23
C ASP A 184 21.59 -13.17 25.28
N GLU A 185 22.89 -13.35 25.55
CA GLU A 185 23.63 -12.53 26.52
C GLU A 185 23.71 -11.05 26.14
N GLN A 186 23.54 -10.72 24.86
CA GLN A 186 23.50 -9.33 24.40
C GLN A 186 22.32 -8.54 24.98
N ARG A 187 21.27 -9.24 25.47
CA ARG A 187 20.13 -8.64 26.19
C ARG A 187 20.48 -8.16 27.60
N LEU A 188 21.52 -8.74 28.20
CA LEU A 188 22.05 -8.32 29.50
C LEU A 188 23.09 -7.23 29.33
N ARG A 189 23.89 -7.34 28.26
CA ARG A 189 24.99 -6.43 27.97
C ARG A 189 25.02 -6.13 26.48
N PRO A 190 24.63 -4.93 26.03
CA PRO A 190 24.62 -4.60 24.62
C PRO A 190 26.04 -4.74 24.05
N ASN A 191 26.12 -5.17 22.80
CA ASN A 191 27.38 -5.14 22.06
C ASN A 191 27.80 -3.68 21.78
N TRP A 192 29.04 -3.48 21.32
CA TRP A 192 29.56 -2.13 21.12
C TRP A 192 28.76 -1.32 20.10
N ASP A 193 28.33 -1.94 18.99
CA ASP A 193 27.55 -1.25 17.98
C ASP A 193 26.19 -0.81 18.55
N GLN A 194 25.50 -1.69 19.27
CA GLN A 194 24.23 -1.37 19.91
C GLN A 194 24.38 -0.23 20.92
N TYR A 195 25.45 -0.26 21.72
CA TYR A 195 25.75 0.81 22.68
C TYR A 195 26.00 2.16 21.99
N PHE A 196 26.85 2.19 20.96
CA PHE A 196 27.18 3.45 20.26
C PHE A 196 26.03 3.97 19.40
N MET A 197 25.22 3.09 18.82
CA MET A 197 24.00 3.48 18.11
C MET A 197 22.94 4.04 19.07
N GLN A 198 22.76 3.44 20.26
CA GLN A 198 21.90 4.02 21.30
C GLN A 198 22.39 5.41 21.74
N LEU A 199 23.70 5.62 21.84
CA LEU A 199 24.27 6.93 22.12
C LEU A 199 24.03 7.92 20.96
N ALA A 200 24.08 7.48 19.71
CA ALA A 200 23.74 8.31 18.55
C ALA A 200 22.27 8.73 18.60
N SER A 201 21.35 7.78 18.81
CA SER A 201 19.93 8.08 18.96
C SER A 201 19.63 8.97 20.17
N LEU A 202 20.37 8.83 21.28
CA LEU A 202 20.27 9.74 22.43
C LEU A 202 20.75 11.15 22.07
N ALA A 203 21.87 11.27 21.37
CA ALA A 203 22.36 12.56 20.86
C ALA A 203 21.33 13.20 19.93
N ALA A 204 20.66 12.42 19.09
CA ALA A 204 19.60 12.89 18.20
C ALA A 204 18.44 13.57 18.93
N GLN A 205 18.15 13.19 20.18
CA GLN A 205 17.10 13.84 20.99
C GLN A 205 17.43 15.30 21.32
N ARG A 206 18.71 15.70 21.22
CA ARG A 206 19.15 17.09 21.34
C ARG A 206 19.02 17.89 20.05
N SER A 207 18.69 17.24 18.93
CA SER A 207 18.45 17.91 17.65
C SER A 207 17.36 18.96 17.78
N ASN A 208 17.65 20.16 17.26
CA ASN A 208 16.70 21.25 17.17
C ASN A 208 16.21 21.48 15.73
N CYS A 209 16.64 20.65 14.78
CA CYS A 209 16.26 20.77 13.38
C CYS A 209 14.77 20.44 13.17
N MET A 210 14.04 21.33 12.49
CA MET A 210 12.61 21.17 12.21
C MET A 210 12.29 20.12 11.14
N LYS A 211 13.28 19.58 10.42
CA LYS A 211 13.06 18.61 9.35
C LYS A 211 13.28 17.16 9.75
N ARG A 212 14.28 16.88 10.59
CA ARG A 212 14.62 15.54 11.04
C ARG A 212 15.46 15.59 12.29
N ARG A 213 15.36 14.58 13.16
CA ARG A 213 16.26 14.38 14.29
C ARG A 213 17.29 13.33 13.92
N VAL A 214 18.56 13.72 13.85
CA VAL A 214 19.68 12.83 13.54
C VAL A 214 20.78 13.06 14.56
N GLY A 215 21.33 11.98 15.09
CA GLY A 215 22.50 11.98 15.95
C GLY A 215 23.64 11.16 15.35
N CYS A 216 24.84 11.45 15.84
CA CYS A 216 26.08 10.85 15.42
C CYS A 216 27.04 10.73 16.60
N VAL A 217 27.81 9.65 16.65
CA VAL A 217 28.85 9.40 17.65
C VAL A 217 30.10 8.94 16.94
N LEU A 218 31.22 9.61 17.24
CA LEU A 218 32.52 9.19 16.76
C LEU A 218 33.24 8.39 17.85
N VAL A 219 33.79 7.25 17.48
CA VAL A 219 34.37 6.28 18.41
C VAL A 219 35.78 5.88 17.96
N ARG A 220 36.68 5.68 18.92
CA ARG A 220 37.96 4.98 18.71
C ARG A 220 38.28 4.16 19.94
N GLU A 221 38.81 2.95 19.76
CA GLU A 221 39.15 2.03 20.85
C GLU A 221 37.99 1.83 21.85
N ARG A 222 36.75 1.77 21.34
CA ARG A 222 35.51 1.66 22.14
C ARG A 222 35.31 2.82 23.13
N ARG A 223 35.84 4.00 22.83
CA ARG A 223 35.62 5.24 23.57
C ARG A 223 35.05 6.31 22.65
N VAL A 224 34.07 7.06 23.16
CA VAL A 224 33.49 8.20 22.44
C VAL A 224 34.53 9.31 22.35
N ILE A 225 34.81 9.76 21.12
CA ILE A 225 35.62 10.93 20.83
C ILE A 225 34.75 12.19 20.91
N SER A 226 33.64 12.17 20.17
CA SER A 226 32.69 13.28 20.09
C SER A 226 31.29 12.75 19.78
N THR A 227 30.30 13.61 20.02
CA THR A 227 28.91 13.39 19.64
C THR A 227 28.46 14.57 18.80
N GLY A 228 27.61 14.33 17.81
CA GLY A 228 26.97 15.35 17.00
C GLY A 228 25.48 15.11 16.90
N TYR A 229 24.73 16.19 16.72
CA TYR A 229 23.31 16.17 16.38
C TYR A 229 23.05 17.33 15.43
N ASN A 230 22.06 17.19 14.56
CA ASN A 230 21.79 18.22 13.57
C ASN A 230 21.10 19.44 14.18
N GLY A 231 21.56 20.64 13.82
CA GLY A 231 21.08 21.89 14.39
C GLY A 231 21.81 23.14 13.87
N THR A 232 21.35 24.33 14.26
CA THR A 232 21.98 25.60 13.86
C THR A 232 23.36 25.80 14.53
N PRO A 233 24.27 26.58 13.91
CA PRO A 233 25.57 26.92 14.46
C PRO A 233 25.50 27.58 15.83
N ARG A 234 26.61 27.49 16.57
CA ARG A 234 26.75 28.13 17.88
C ARG A 234 26.43 29.63 17.78
N HIS A 235 25.79 30.16 18.82
CA HIS A 235 25.40 31.57 18.96
C HIS A 235 24.29 32.05 18.01
N LEU A 236 23.72 31.18 17.17
CA LEU A 236 22.49 31.46 16.43
C LEU A 236 21.26 30.90 17.18
N PRO A 237 20.05 31.45 16.96
CA PRO A 237 18.82 30.86 17.47
C PRO A 237 18.69 29.40 17.03
N ASN A 238 18.07 28.56 17.86
CA ASN A 238 17.85 27.17 17.48
C ASN A 238 16.91 27.07 16.27
N CYS A 239 17.01 26.00 15.48
CA CYS A 239 16.15 25.86 14.31
C CYS A 239 14.66 25.81 14.68
N ASN A 240 14.30 25.18 15.80
CA ASN A 240 12.95 25.20 16.37
C ASN A 240 12.52 26.53 17.01
N GLU A 241 13.42 27.51 17.07
CA GLU A 241 13.15 28.90 17.48
C GLU A 241 13.16 29.85 16.26
N GLY A 242 13.12 29.32 15.04
CA GLY A 242 13.16 30.10 13.81
C GLY A 242 14.56 30.40 13.27
N GLY A 243 15.63 29.87 13.87
CA GLY A 243 17.02 30.16 13.50
C GLY A 243 17.48 29.64 12.13
N CYS A 244 16.63 28.87 11.44
CA CYS A 244 16.88 28.42 10.07
C CYS A 244 15.66 28.71 9.19
N PRO A 245 15.67 29.79 8.39
CA PRO A 245 14.54 30.18 7.56
C PRO A 245 14.09 29.05 6.63
N ARG A 246 15.04 28.35 5.99
CA ARG A 246 14.75 27.20 5.13
C ARG A 246 13.98 26.10 5.87
N CYS A 247 14.43 25.74 7.08
CA CYS A 247 13.78 24.66 7.81
C CYS A 247 12.38 25.04 8.32
N ASN A 248 12.14 26.33 8.55
CA ASN A 248 10.87 26.86 9.07
C ASN A 248 9.85 27.25 7.99
N ARG A 249 10.21 27.19 6.70
CA ARG A 249 9.33 27.56 5.56
C ARG A 249 8.37 26.46 5.07
N GLY A 250 8.31 25.31 5.76
CA GLY A 250 7.39 24.23 5.39
C GLY A 250 7.84 23.33 4.23
N ASP A 251 8.89 23.68 3.49
CA ASP A 251 9.42 22.90 2.35
C ASP A 251 9.75 21.43 2.70
N GLY A 252 9.69 20.51 1.72
CA GLY A 252 10.04 19.10 1.94
C GLY A 252 11.46 18.88 2.50
N GLY A 253 11.69 17.76 3.19
CA GLY A 253 13.05 17.30 3.53
C GLY A 253 13.87 17.13 2.24
N GLY A 254 15.12 17.61 2.21
CA GLY A 254 15.98 17.53 1.01
C GLY A 254 15.88 18.70 0.01
N VAL A 255 14.87 19.57 0.10
CA VAL A 255 14.71 20.73 -0.81
C VAL A 255 15.53 21.94 -0.35
N GLY A 256 16.32 22.57 -1.22
CA GLY A 256 17.05 23.80 -0.90
C GLY A 256 18.17 23.63 0.14
N LEU A 257 18.85 22.47 0.16
CA LEU A 257 19.91 22.15 1.13
C LEU A 257 21.03 23.19 1.18
N SER A 258 21.35 23.83 0.06
CA SER A 258 22.34 24.92 -0.02
C SER A 258 21.99 26.15 0.83
N THR A 259 20.72 26.33 1.18
CA THR A 259 20.21 27.43 2.02
C THR A 259 19.91 26.99 3.45
N CYS A 260 20.17 25.72 3.78
CA CYS A 260 20.00 25.20 5.13
C CYS A 260 21.11 25.72 6.03
N LEU A 261 20.73 26.40 7.12
CA LEU A 261 21.68 26.82 8.15
C LEU A 261 22.00 25.70 9.16
N CYS A 262 21.25 24.59 9.16
CA CYS A 262 21.52 23.50 10.09
C CYS A 262 22.71 22.66 9.61
N LEU A 263 23.69 22.47 10.48
CA LEU A 263 24.76 21.49 10.31
C LEU A 263 24.20 20.09 10.57
N HIS A 264 24.68 19.11 9.80
CA HIS A 264 24.30 17.71 9.98
C HIS A 264 25.01 17.09 11.19
N ALA A 265 24.49 15.97 11.69
CA ALA A 265 24.99 15.35 12.91
C ALA A 265 26.44 14.89 12.74
N GLU A 266 26.74 14.31 11.60
CA GLU A 266 28.06 13.84 11.18
C GLU A 266 29.04 15.02 11.11
N GLU A 267 28.62 16.13 10.51
CA GLU A 267 29.45 17.34 10.41
C GLU A 267 29.77 17.91 11.79
N ASN A 268 28.76 18.01 12.65
CA ASN A 268 28.96 18.46 14.03
C ASN A 268 29.89 17.52 14.80
N ALA A 269 29.72 16.20 14.69
CA ALA A 269 30.61 15.24 15.35
C ALA A 269 32.07 15.38 14.88
N LEU A 270 32.28 15.57 13.58
CA LEU A 270 33.60 15.76 12.98
C LEU A 270 34.25 17.08 13.42
N LEU A 271 33.49 18.18 13.45
CA LEU A 271 33.97 19.49 13.89
C LEU A 271 34.37 19.49 15.37
N GLU A 272 33.56 18.86 16.23
CA GLU A 272 33.86 18.75 17.67
C GLU A 272 35.07 17.82 17.96
N ALA A 273 35.28 16.80 17.13
CA ALA A 273 36.45 15.94 17.26
C ALA A 273 37.73 16.70 16.88
N GLY A 274 37.69 17.44 15.77
CA GLY A 274 38.89 18.05 15.18
C GLY A 274 39.86 16.99 14.61
N ARG A 275 40.68 17.40 13.63
CA ARG A 275 41.52 16.47 12.86
C ARG A 275 42.49 15.63 13.71
N GLU A 276 43.03 16.18 14.79
CA GLU A 276 44.04 15.49 15.61
C GLU A 276 43.50 14.29 16.39
N ARG A 277 42.19 14.31 16.71
CA ARG A 277 41.52 13.24 17.46
C ARG A 277 40.99 12.14 16.55
N ILE A 278 40.83 12.40 15.27
CA ILE A 278 40.46 11.42 14.24
C ILE A 278 41.74 10.77 13.72
N ARG A 279 41.94 9.49 14.05
CA ARG A 279 43.11 8.70 13.65
C ARG A 279 42.66 7.36 13.10
N GLU A 280 43.60 6.58 12.57
CA GLU A 280 43.36 5.23 12.08
C GLU A 280 42.55 4.39 13.10
N GLY A 281 41.53 3.68 12.60
CA GLY A 281 40.60 2.90 13.43
C GLY A 281 39.44 3.71 14.06
N ALA A 282 39.23 4.97 13.67
CA ALA A 282 38.04 5.72 14.05
C ALA A 282 36.79 5.24 13.29
N ILE A 283 35.69 5.03 14.03
CA ILE A 283 34.40 4.54 13.54
C ILE A 283 33.33 5.59 13.82
N LEU A 284 32.50 5.90 12.84
CA LEU A 284 31.38 6.84 12.95
C LEU A 284 30.06 6.06 13.02
N TYR A 285 29.28 6.29 14.07
CA TYR A 285 27.94 5.73 14.25
C TYR A 285 26.90 6.82 14.04
N CYS A 286 25.92 6.64 13.17
CA CYS A 286 24.89 7.66 12.89
C CYS A 286 23.50 7.07 12.66
N ASP A 287 22.44 7.80 13.02
CA ASP A 287 21.09 7.24 12.89
C ASP A 287 20.67 7.00 11.43
N THR A 288 21.19 7.81 10.51
CA THR A 288 20.87 7.78 9.07
C THR A 288 22.13 7.61 8.25
N CYS A 289 22.04 6.96 7.09
CA CYS A 289 23.14 6.94 6.13
C CYS A 289 23.60 8.39 5.83
N PRO A 290 24.91 8.69 5.89
CA PRO A 290 25.38 10.05 5.66
C PRO A 290 25.05 10.54 4.25
N CYS A 291 24.60 11.78 4.13
CA CYS A 291 24.40 12.39 2.82
C CYS A 291 25.74 12.67 2.12
N LEU A 292 25.71 12.95 0.82
CA LEU A 292 26.90 13.15 -0.01
C LEU A 292 27.89 14.18 0.57
N THR A 293 27.40 15.30 1.11
CA THR A 293 28.25 16.35 1.69
C THR A 293 28.95 15.89 2.97
N CYS A 294 28.27 15.10 3.80
CA CYS A 294 28.86 14.48 4.98
C CYS A 294 29.86 13.38 4.57
N THR A 295 29.50 12.55 3.60
CA THR A 295 30.35 11.49 3.05
C THR A 295 31.71 12.02 2.58
N VAL A 296 31.74 13.12 1.81
CA VAL A 296 33.00 13.76 1.38
C VAL A 296 33.83 14.24 2.58
N LYS A 297 33.20 14.73 3.65
CA LYS A 297 33.92 15.17 4.85
C LYS A 297 34.44 13.98 5.66
N ILE A 298 33.67 12.91 5.76
CA ILE A 298 34.02 11.65 6.43
C ILE A 298 35.25 11.01 5.79
N THR A 299 35.31 10.96 4.45
CA THR A 299 36.48 10.42 3.74
C THR A 299 37.72 11.30 3.96
N GLN A 300 37.56 12.63 3.86
CA GLN A 300 38.66 13.57 4.01
C GLN A 300 39.33 13.54 5.39
N VAL A 301 38.57 13.27 6.46
CA VAL A 301 39.12 13.24 7.83
C VAL A 301 39.72 11.89 8.24
N GLY A 302 39.60 10.85 7.40
CA GLY A 302 40.21 9.54 7.63
C GLY A 302 39.42 8.61 8.56
N ILE A 303 38.09 8.63 8.49
CA ILE A 303 37.24 7.62 9.16
C ILE A 303 37.43 6.26 8.48
N SER A 304 37.56 5.19 9.28
CA SER A 304 37.77 3.84 8.77
C SER A 304 36.48 3.06 8.52
N GLU A 305 35.43 3.35 9.27
CA GLU A 305 34.13 2.67 9.16
C GLU A 305 32.99 3.61 9.54
N VAL A 306 31.89 3.53 8.79
CA VAL A 306 30.61 4.18 9.07
C VAL A 306 29.57 3.11 9.35
N VAL A 307 28.92 3.21 10.49
CA VAL A 307 27.85 2.33 10.94
C VAL A 307 26.56 3.14 11.06
N TYR A 308 25.48 2.74 10.40
CA TYR A 308 24.24 3.53 10.38
C TYR A 308 22.97 2.70 10.61
N SER A 309 21.88 3.26 11.15
CA SER A 309 20.63 2.50 11.37
C SER A 309 19.59 2.58 10.26
N GLN A 310 19.37 3.76 9.67
CA GLN A 310 18.28 4.00 8.71
C GLN A 310 18.86 4.41 7.35
N GLY A 311 18.34 3.82 6.26
CA GLY A 311 18.66 4.27 4.90
C GLY A 311 18.15 5.69 4.60
N TYR A 312 18.71 6.31 3.57
CA TYR A 312 18.33 7.63 3.08
C TYR A 312 18.35 7.70 1.55
N ASN A 313 17.74 8.75 0.98
CA ASN A 313 17.89 9.02 -0.45
C ASN A 313 19.37 9.36 -0.70
N MET A 314 20.02 8.70 -1.67
CA MET A 314 21.47 8.76 -1.99
C MET A 314 22.38 7.73 -1.29
N ASP A 315 21.84 6.63 -0.74
CA ASP A 315 22.64 5.56 -0.12
C ASP A 315 23.65 4.93 -1.09
N SER A 316 23.28 4.73 -2.36
CA SER A 316 24.16 4.18 -3.39
C SER A 316 25.37 5.08 -3.67
N ASP A 317 25.15 6.38 -3.75
CA ASP A 317 26.18 7.34 -4.13
C ASP A 317 27.15 7.58 -2.96
N SER A 318 26.62 7.61 -1.74
CA SER A 318 27.43 7.70 -0.52
C SER A 318 28.23 6.41 -0.31
N ALA A 319 27.63 5.24 -0.54
CA ALA A 319 28.33 3.96 -0.50
C ALA A 319 29.47 3.91 -1.53
N ALA A 320 29.24 4.33 -2.77
CA ALA A 320 30.25 4.33 -3.82
C ALA A 320 31.45 5.22 -3.48
N ILE A 321 31.23 6.41 -2.92
CA ILE A 321 32.33 7.30 -2.49
C ILE A 321 33.10 6.73 -1.30
N LEU A 322 32.39 6.19 -0.29
CA LEU A 322 33.03 5.59 0.89
C LEU A 322 33.88 4.38 0.48
N GLU A 323 33.36 3.52 -0.39
CA GLU A 323 34.07 2.36 -0.91
C GLU A 323 35.32 2.77 -1.70
N ALA A 324 35.20 3.73 -2.62
CA ALA A 324 36.34 4.23 -3.39
C ALA A 324 37.42 4.88 -2.50
N ALA A 325 37.04 5.42 -1.35
CA ALA A 325 37.95 5.99 -0.36
C ALA A 325 38.48 4.96 0.67
N GLY A 326 38.09 3.69 0.57
CA GLY A 326 38.50 2.62 1.50
C GLY A 326 37.81 2.67 2.87
N VAL A 327 36.69 3.39 2.99
CA VAL A 327 35.89 3.49 4.21
C VAL A 327 34.79 2.44 4.18
N ARG A 328 34.75 1.55 5.18
CA ARG A 328 33.70 0.51 5.24
C ARG A 328 32.36 1.13 5.64
N LEU A 329 31.31 0.87 4.87
CA LEU A 329 29.94 1.26 5.23
C LEU A 329 29.15 0.03 5.66
N ARG A 330 28.49 0.10 6.83
CA ARG A 330 27.72 -1.02 7.37
C ARG A 330 26.41 -0.55 8.00
N GLN A 331 25.31 -1.20 7.64
CA GLN A 331 24.04 -0.94 8.33
C GLN A 331 23.96 -1.75 9.63
N PHE A 332 23.65 -1.07 10.73
CA PHE A 332 23.40 -1.67 12.04
C PHE A 332 21.95 -2.12 12.17
N SER A 333 21.80 -3.36 12.66
CA SER A 333 20.52 -3.99 12.92
C SER A 333 20.43 -4.36 14.40
N PRO A 334 19.54 -3.70 15.20
CA PRO A 334 19.40 -4.01 16.61
C PRO A 334 18.80 -5.40 16.84
N LEU A 335 19.06 -5.99 18.02
CA LEU A 335 18.32 -7.16 18.49
C LEU A 335 16.85 -6.79 18.65
N GLN A 336 15.95 -7.69 18.24
CA GLN A 336 14.52 -7.47 18.33
C GLN A 336 14.10 -7.36 19.81
N ASP A 337 13.74 -6.15 20.23
CA ASP A 337 13.04 -5.88 21.47
C ASP A 337 11.55 -5.79 21.20
N SER A 338 10.80 -6.64 21.89
CA SER A 338 9.38 -6.94 21.69
C SER A 338 8.41 -5.82 22.07
N ALA A 339 8.89 -4.58 22.24
CA ALA A 339 8.05 -3.40 22.37
C ALA A 339 7.41 -2.96 21.03
N ALA A 340 7.94 -3.46 19.90
CA ALA A 340 7.15 -3.60 18.68
C ALA A 340 6.44 -4.96 18.76
N SER A 341 5.18 -4.91 19.20
CA SER A 341 4.12 -5.82 18.79
C SER A 341 4.53 -7.25 18.38
N LEU A 342 4.02 -8.25 19.12
CA LEU A 342 3.69 -9.57 18.54
C LEU A 342 2.44 -9.49 17.62
N ILE A 343 2.19 -8.30 17.05
CA ILE A 343 1.57 -8.07 15.75
C ILE A 343 2.76 -7.75 14.84
N GLY A 344 3.08 -8.63 13.90
CA GLY A 344 4.32 -8.61 13.13
C GLY A 344 4.68 -7.23 12.54
N TYR A 345 5.58 -6.52 13.20
CA TYR A 345 6.43 -5.51 12.59
C TYR A 345 7.82 -5.63 13.22
N ASN A 346 8.80 -5.83 12.34
CA ASN A 346 10.23 -5.98 12.60
C ASN A 346 10.68 -7.34 13.15
N GLN A 347 10.33 -8.42 12.44
CA GLN A 347 11.42 -9.31 12.06
C GLN A 347 12.35 -8.48 11.13
N ILE A 348 13.67 -8.57 11.27
CA ILE A 348 14.48 -8.72 10.05
C ILE A 348 14.10 -10.10 9.53
N LEU A 349 12.92 -10.16 8.93
CA LEU A 349 12.69 -11.03 7.82
C LEU A 349 13.67 -10.41 6.83
N VAL A 350 14.64 -11.19 6.38
CA VAL A 350 14.91 -11.07 4.95
C VAL A 350 13.54 -11.32 4.34
N MET A 351 12.85 -10.24 3.97
CA MET A 351 11.54 -10.36 3.35
C MET A 351 11.81 -11.24 2.14
N PRO A 352 11.14 -12.40 2.03
CA PRO A 352 11.42 -13.31 0.94
C PRO A 352 11.32 -12.52 -0.36
N THR A 353 12.35 -12.63 -1.18
CA THR A 353 12.43 -11.83 -2.40
C THR A 353 11.60 -12.51 -3.50
N VAL A 354 10.98 -11.68 -4.33
CA VAL A 354 10.42 -12.09 -5.61
C VAL A 354 11.07 -11.28 -6.70
N HIS A 355 11.46 -11.96 -7.78
CA HIS A 355 12.08 -11.28 -8.90
C HIS A 355 10.99 -10.71 -9.81
N LEU A 356 11.09 -9.41 -10.07
CA LEU A 356 10.18 -8.68 -10.94
C LEU A 356 10.94 -8.13 -12.14
N LEU A 357 10.39 -8.35 -13.32
CA LEU A 357 10.98 -7.88 -14.56
C LEU A 357 10.39 -6.51 -14.93
N ASP A 358 11.22 -5.47 -14.91
CA ASP A 358 10.88 -4.12 -15.37
C ASP A 358 11.40 -3.91 -16.80
N TYR A 359 10.60 -4.30 -17.78
CA TYR A 359 10.91 -4.06 -19.20
C TYR A 359 10.26 -2.78 -19.73
N VAL A 360 9.88 -1.86 -18.83
CA VAL A 360 9.31 -0.55 -19.12
C VAL A 360 7.97 -0.65 -19.87
N ALA A 361 6.89 -0.85 -19.11
CA ALA A 361 5.54 -0.45 -19.55
C ALA A 361 4.59 -0.28 -18.35
N GLY A 362 4.25 0.97 -18.01
CA GLY A 362 3.10 1.31 -17.16
C GLY A 362 3.38 1.41 -15.65
N ASN A 363 2.34 1.17 -14.86
CA ASN A 363 2.31 1.36 -13.40
C ASN A 363 2.83 0.13 -12.62
N ILE A 364 4.14 -0.08 -12.67
CA ILE A 364 4.76 -1.20 -11.92
C ILE A 364 4.75 -0.94 -10.41
N ARG A 365 4.70 0.33 -9.99
CA ARG A 365 4.73 0.73 -8.58
C ARG A 365 3.61 0.11 -7.77
N SER A 366 2.39 0.04 -8.32
CA SER A 366 1.26 -0.57 -7.61
C SER A 366 1.48 -2.05 -7.33
N LEU A 367 2.11 -2.77 -8.25
CA LEU A 367 2.48 -4.17 -8.05
C LEU A 367 3.57 -4.31 -6.99
N VAL A 368 4.60 -3.46 -7.01
CA VAL A 368 5.64 -3.41 -5.96
C VAL A 368 5.01 -3.17 -4.59
N ASN A 369 4.12 -2.18 -4.48
CA ASN A 369 3.41 -1.88 -3.23
C ASN A 369 2.54 -3.06 -2.78
N ALA A 370 1.87 -3.74 -3.71
CA ALA A 370 1.07 -4.91 -3.41
C ALA A 370 1.91 -6.09 -2.89
N ILE A 371 3.07 -6.34 -3.50
CA ILE A 371 4.06 -7.35 -3.07
C ILE A 371 4.58 -7.02 -1.67
N ASN A 372 4.96 -5.77 -1.42
CA ASN A 372 5.41 -5.29 -0.12
C ASN A 372 4.31 -5.44 0.93
N GLN A 373 3.06 -5.10 0.58
CA GLN A 373 1.90 -5.20 1.47
C GLN A 373 1.60 -6.64 1.92
N VAL A 374 1.93 -7.64 1.10
CA VAL A 374 1.76 -9.07 1.45
C VAL A 374 3.00 -9.70 2.06
N GLY A 375 4.04 -8.91 2.36
CA GLY A 375 5.21 -9.32 3.13
C GLY A 375 6.37 -9.88 2.31
N TYR A 376 6.53 -9.48 1.05
CA TYR A 376 7.66 -9.83 0.18
C TYR A 376 8.39 -8.59 -0.30
N GLU A 377 9.68 -8.72 -0.64
CA GLU A 377 10.46 -7.64 -1.26
C GLU A 377 10.68 -7.93 -2.75
N VAL A 378 10.76 -6.86 -3.55
CA VAL A 378 11.02 -6.97 -4.98
C VAL A 378 12.52 -6.90 -5.24
N GLU A 379 13.03 -7.91 -5.94
CA GLU A 379 14.35 -7.90 -6.55
C GLU A 379 14.20 -7.68 -8.06
N TRP A 380 14.90 -6.69 -8.60
CA TRP A 380 14.72 -6.30 -10.01
C TRP A 380 15.57 -7.15 -10.93
N ILE A 381 14.95 -7.69 -11.98
CA ILE A 381 15.66 -8.28 -13.12
C ILE A 381 16.11 -7.15 -14.04
N LYS A 382 17.41 -6.91 -14.11
CA LYS A 382 18.01 -5.85 -14.94
C LYS A 382 18.67 -6.41 -16.19
N SER A 383 19.08 -7.67 -16.17
CA SER A 383 19.59 -8.38 -17.34
C SER A 383 19.02 -9.80 -17.46
N PRO A 384 19.07 -10.41 -18.66
CA PRO A 384 18.64 -11.79 -18.89
C PRO A 384 19.24 -12.82 -17.92
N GLU A 385 20.46 -12.59 -17.44
CA GLU A 385 21.17 -13.45 -16.48
C GLU A 385 20.54 -13.43 -15.09
N ASP A 386 19.89 -12.32 -14.69
CA ASP A 386 19.22 -12.22 -13.40
C ASP A 386 17.99 -13.13 -13.32
N VAL A 387 17.36 -13.45 -14.46
CA VAL A 387 16.25 -14.40 -14.54
C VAL A 387 16.65 -15.77 -13.97
N LYS A 388 17.90 -16.19 -14.18
CA LYS A 388 18.40 -17.49 -13.69
C LYS A 388 18.50 -17.55 -12.16
N LYS A 389 18.72 -16.40 -11.52
CA LYS A 389 18.80 -16.25 -10.05
C LYS A 389 17.42 -16.27 -9.40
N ALA A 390 16.37 -15.96 -10.15
CA ALA A 390 15.01 -15.91 -9.63
C ALA A 390 14.58 -17.28 -9.08
N GLU A 391 14.13 -17.31 -7.82
CA GLU A 391 13.38 -18.43 -7.25
C GLU A 391 11.89 -18.33 -7.59
N LYS A 392 11.36 -17.11 -7.62
CA LYS A 392 10.00 -16.77 -8.04
C LYS A 392 10.07 -15.60 -9.00
N LEU A 393 9.40 -15.73 -10.13
CA LEU A 393 9.39 -14.73 -11.18
C LEU A 393 7.98 -14.20 -11.39
N ILE A 394 7.82 -12.89 -11.36
CA ILE A 394 6.60 -12.21 -11.83
C ILE A 394 6.94 -11.47 -13.12
N LEU A 395 6.19 -11.78 -14.17
CA LEU A 395 6.17 -11.02 -15.42
C LEU A 395 4.90 -10.15 -15.43
N PRO A 396 5.00 -8.86 -15.05
CA PRO A 396 3.91 -7.92 -15.24
C PRO A 396 3.77 -7.59 -16.73
N GLY A 397 2.68 -6.99 -17.14
CA GLY A 397 2.61 -6.41 -18.47
C GLY A 397 1.37 -5.56 -18.69
N VAL A 398 1.59 -4.32 -19.15
CA VAL A 398 0.54 -3.35 -19.48
C VAL A 398 0.81 -2.84 -20.90
N GLY A 399 -0.24 -2.69 -21.70
CA GLY A 399 -0.17 -2.07 -23.02
C GLY A 399 -0.23 -3.06 -24.17
N HIS A 400 0.31 -2.66 -25.31
CA HIS A 400 0.18 -3.39 -26.56
C HIS A 400 1.04 -4.67 -26.57
N PHE A 401 0.43 -5.81 -26.88
CA PHE A 401 1.06 -7.14 -26.89
C PHE A 401 2.37 -7.18 -27.67
N GLY A 402 2.34 -6.76 -28.95
CA GLY A 402 3.53 -6.76 -29.80
C GLY A 402 4.63 -5.81 -29.32
N HIS A 403 4.26 -4.67 -28.72
CA HIS A 403 5.24 -3.75 -28.15
C HIS A 403 5.96 -4.43 -26.97
N CYS A 404 5.19 -4.98 -26.03
CA CYS A 404 5.72 -5.66 -24.85
C CYS A 404 6.66 -6.81 -25.23
N LEU A 405 6.22 -7.72 -26.10
CA LEU A 405 7.04 -8.86 -26.47
C LEU A 405 8.25 -8.48 -27.31
N SER A 406 8.15 -7.44 -28.16
CA SER A 406 9.33 -6.94 -28.89
C SER A 406 10.40 -6.36 -27.97
N GLN A 407 10.02 -5.74 -26.85
CA GLN A 407 10.98 -5.26 -25.85
C GLN A 407 11.63 -6.42 -25.10
N LEU A 408 10.85 -7.44 -24.73
CA LEU A 408 11.38 -8.65 -24.09
C LEU A 408 12.34 -9.41 -25.01
N ASP A 409 12.03 -9.50 -26.31
CA ASP A 409 12.87 -10.15 -27.32
C ASP A 409 14.17 -9.37 -27.56
N LYS A 410 14.07 -8.06 -27.83
CA LYS A 410 15.25 -7.17 -27.98
C LYS A 410 16.13 -7.17 -26.73
N GLY A 411 15.51 -7.26 -25.56
CA GLY A 411 16.21 -7.37 -24.28
C GLY A 411 16.80 -8.76 -24.00
N GLY A 412 16.50 -9.78 -24.82
CA GLY A 412 16.98 -11.14 -24.65
C GLY A 412 16.32 -11.93 -23.50
N PHE A 413 15.15 -11.51 -23.03
CA PHE A 413 14.48 -12.10 -21.87
C PHE A 413 13.62 -13.33 -22.18
N LEU A 414 13.13 -13.48 -23.42
CA LEU A 414 12.20 -14.57 -23.78
C LEU A 414 12.78 -15.97 -23.53
N GLY A 415 14.05 -16.20 -23.91
CA GLY A 415 14.74 -17.46 -23.68
C GLY A 415 14.87 -17.81 -22.19
N PRO A 416 15.47 -16.93 -21.36
CA PRO A 416 15.60 -17.17 -19.92
C PRO A 416 14.26 -17.30 -19.17
N ILE A 417 13.21 -16.59 -19.58
CA ILE A 417 11.87 -16.77 -19.00
C ILE A 417 11.36 -18.20 -19.26
N ARG A 418 11.54 -18.69 -20.49
CA ARG A 418 11.18 -20.07 -20.84
C ARG A 418 11.99 -21.09 -20.05
N GLU A 419 13.30 -20.89 -19.92
CA GLU A 419 14.17 -21.74 -19.09
C GLU A 419 13.73 -21.76 -17.62
N HIS A 420 13.31 -20.63 -17.05
CA HIS A 420 12.79 -20.55 -15.68
C HIS A 420 11.51 -21.36 -15.50
N VAL A 421 10.59 -21.27 -16.45
CA VAL A 421 9.34 -22.04 -16.46
C VAL A 421 9.62 -23.53 -16.62
N ASP A 422 10.47 -23.92 -17.58
CA ASP A 422 10.85 -25.32 -17.86
C ASP A 422 11.60 -25.96 -16.68
N ALA A 423 12.33 -25.16 -15.88
CA ALA A 423 12.97 -25.61 -14.65
C ALA A 423 11.99 -25.87 -13.48
N GLY A 424 10.69 -25.66 -13.67
CA GLY A 424 9.67 -25.90 -12.65
C GLY A 424 9.63 -24.84 -11.55
N LYS A 425 10.28 -23.68 -11.74
CA LYS A 425 10.29 -22.59 -10.76
C LYS A 425 9.02 -21.74 -10.84
N PRO A 426 8.45 -21.26 -9.71
CA PRO A 426 7.23 -20.46 -9.72
C PRO A 426 7.29 -19.26 -10.68
N PHE A 427 6.28 -19.16 -11.53
CA PHE A 427 6.10 -18.08 -12.50
C PHE A 427 4.68 -17.53 -12.42
N MET A 428 4.55 -16.20 -12.35
CA MET A 428 3.28 -15.50 -12.44
C MET A 428 3.27 -14.51 -13.59
N GLY A 429 2.33 -14.66 -14.53
CA GLY A 429 2.07 -13.70 -15.60
C GLY A 429 0.85 -12.83 -15.29
N ILE A 430 0.98 -11.50 -15.36
CA ILE A 430 -0.13 -10.56 -15.13
C ILE A 430 -0.47 -9.81 -16.41
N CYS A 431 -1.75 -9.83 -16.81
CA CYS A 431 -2.27 -9.18 -18.01
C CYS A 431 -1.46 -9.55 -19.26
N VAL A 432 -0.63 -8.66 -19.82
CA VAL A 432 0.21 -9.03 -20.98
C VAL A 432 1.22 -10.12 -20.62
N GLY A 433 1.63 -10.24 -19.35
CA GLY A 433 2.45 -11.35 -18.88
C GLY A 433 1.75 -12.71 -18.90
N LEU A 434 0.42 -12.76 -18.71
CA LEU A 434 -0.37 -13.97 -18.99
C LEU A 434 -0.45 -14.19 -20.51
N GLN A 435 -0.75 -13.13 -21.26
CA GLN A 435 -0.89 -13.20 -22.72
C GLN A 435 0.39 -13.70 -23.40
N ALA A 436 1.56 -13.36 -22.87
CA ALA A 436 2.86 -13.84 -23.34
C ALA A 436 2.98 -15.37 -23.34
N LEU A 437 2.23 -16.10 -22.50
CA LEU A 437 2.26 -17.56 -22.45
C LEU A 437 1.54 -18.21 -23.64
N PHE A 438 0.67 -17.47 -24.32
CA PHE A 438 -0.12 -17.96 -25.45
C PHE A 438 0.69 -18.00 -26.75
N GLN A 439 0.07 -18.50 -27.82
CA GLN A 439 0.71 -18.62 -29.12
C GLN A 439 0.92 -17.25 -29.80
N GLY A 440 -0.02 -16.32 -29.61
CA GLY A 440 -0.02 -14.99 -30.20
C GLY A 440 -1.30 -14.23 -29.90
N SER A 441 -1.40 -13.01 -30.41
CA SER A 441 -2.55 -12.11 -30.23
C SER A 441 -2.98 -11.47 -31.54
N GLU A 442 -4.28 -11.34 -31.77
CA GLU A 442 -4.84 -10.54 -32.87
C GLU A 442 -4.46 -9.05 -32.79
N GLU A 443 -4.03 -8.57 -31.62
CA GLU A 443 -3.52 -7.20 -31.44
C GLU A 443 -2.26 -6.94 -32.27
N ASP A 444 -1.36 -7.92 -32.36
CA ASP A 444 -0.22 -7.89 -33.27
C ASP A 444 0.04 -9.28 -33.86
N PRO A 445 -0.57 -9.61 -35.02
CA PRO A 445 -0.42 -10.91 -35.65
C PRO A 445 1.01 -11.26 -36.06
N ASN A 446 1.92 -10.28 -36.11
CA ASN A 446 3.29 -10.49 -36.58
C ASN A 446 4.24 -10.93 -35.46
N PHE A 447 3.86 -10.76 -34.20
CA PHE A 447 4.73 -11.09 -33.07
C PHE A 447 4.21 -12.35 -32.34
N PRO A 448 5.01 -13.43 -32.24
CA PRO A 448 4.59 -14.64 -31.53
C PRO A 448 4.70 -14.48 -30.01
N GLY A 449 3.85 -15.18 -29.27
CA GLY A 449 4.05 -15.41 -27.84
C GLY A 449 5.06 -16.52 -27.55
N LEU A 450 5.22 -16.90 -26.28
CA LEU A 450 6.09 -18.01 -25.87
C LEU A 450 5.57 -19.38 -26.37
N GLY A 451 4.29 -19.47 -26.72
CA GLY A 451 3.69 -20.67 -27.31
C GLY A 451 3.55 -21.84 -26.33
N LEU A 452 3.42 -21.56 -25.02
CA LEU A 452 3.19 -22.59 -23.99
C LEU A 452 1.72 -23.03 -23.92
N ILE A 453 0.80 -22.18 -24.40
CA ILE A 453 -0.63 -22.44 -24.52
C ILE A 453 -1.02 -22.26 -26.00
N PRO A 454 -1.49 -23.31 -26.71
CA PRO A 454 -1.78 -23.26 -28.14
C PRO A 454 -3.13 -22.59 -28.45
N ILE A 455 -3.37 -21.43 -27.85
CA ILE A 455 -4.55 -20.58 -28.06
C ILE A 455 -4.06 -19.22 -28.57
N HIS A 456 -4.81 -18.63 -29.50
CA HIS A 456 -4.62 -17.25 -29.92
C HIS A 456 -5.58 -16.32 -29.17
N ILE A 457 -5.06 -15.19 -28.72
CA ILE A 457 -5.84 -14.15 -28.04
C ILE A 457 -6.63 -13.37 -29.10
N GLN A 458 -7.91 -13.15 -28.84
CA GLN A 458 -8.85 -12.53 -29.76
C GLN A 458 -9.35 -11.19 -29.23
N LYS A 459 -9.69 -10.25 -30.13
CA LYS A 459 -10.37 -9.01 -29.74
C LYS A 459 -11.81 -9.31 -29.35
N PHE A 460 -12.30 -8.69 -28.27
CA PHE A 460 -13.73 -8.76 -27.94
C PHE A 460 -14.59 -8.14 -29.04
N LYS A 461 -15.78 -8.72 -29.25
CA LYS A 461 -16.79 -8.15 -30.16
C LYS A 461 -17.51 -6.99 -29.48
N ASP A 462 -17.57 -5.85 -30.16
CA ASP A 462 -18.16 -4.59 -29.68
C ASP A 462 -19.63 -4.37 -30.11
N VAL A 463 -20.30 -5.43 -30.55
CA VAL A 463 -21.69 -5.36 -31.04
C VAL A 463 -22.67 -5.14 -29.89
N SER A 464 -22.51 -5.90 -28.81
CA SER A 464 -23.43 -5.96 -27.66
C SER A 464 -22.93 -5.22 -26.42
N LYS A 465 -21.66 -4.78 -26.42
CA LYS A 465 -20.92 -4.30 -25.26
C LYS A 465 -19.81 -3.36 -25.68
N SER A 466 -19.28 -2.60 -24.72
CA SER A 466 -18.17 -1.69 -24.99
C SER A 466 -16.81 -2.40 -25.03
N VAL A 467 -15.88 -1.91 -25.83
CA VAL A 467 -14.51 -2.44 -25.87
C VAL A 467 -13.55 -1.25 -25.83
N PRO A 468 -12.56 -1.19 -24.93
CA PRO A 468 -12.08 -2.23 -24.01
C PRO A 468 -13.06 -2.66 -22.89
N HIS A 469 -12.86 -3.88 -22.37
CA HIS A 469 -13.45 -4.35 -21.13
C HIS A 469 -12.76 -3.64 -19.96
N ILE A 470 -13.44 -2.66 -19.34
CA ILE A 470 -12.94 -1.88 -18.19
C ILE A 470 -13.87 -2.02 -16.99
N GLY A 471 -13.45 -2.80 -15.99
CA GLY A 471 -14.13 -2.86 -14.70
C GLY A 471 -13.94 -4.18 -13.98
N TRP A 472 -14.90 -4.51 -13.12
CA TRP A 472 -14.77 -5.60 -12.16
C TRP A 472 -15.60 -6.81 -12.57
N ASN A 473 -14.94 -7.94 -12.79
CA ASN A 473 -15.58 -9.18 -13.22
C ASN A 473 -15.17 -10.34 -12.31
N SER A 474 -15.81 -11.50 -12.47
CA SER A 474 -15.51 -12.69 -11.67
C SER A 474 -14.26 -13.41 -12.17
N ALA A 475 -13.73 -14.35 -11.38
CA ALA A 475 -12.82 -15.38 -11.84
C ALA A 475 -13.32 -16.72 -11.27
N ILE A 476 -14.25 -17.36 -11.99
CA ILE A 476 -14.99 -18.55 -11.54
C ILE A 476 -14.30 -19.80 -12.08
N ASN A 477 -13.95 -20.74 -11.20
CA ASN A 477 -13.40 -22.01 -11.66
C ASN A 477 -14.34 -22.72 -12.63
N SER A 478 -13.77 -23.17 -13.75
CA SER A 478 -14.51 -23.96 -14.75
C SER A 478 -14.77 -25.40 -14.31
N ALA A 479 -13.83 -26.00 -13.58
CA ALA A 479 -13.97 -27.35 -13.07
C ALA A 479 -14.94 -27.37 -11.89
N ALA A 480 -15.95 -28.26 -11.91
CA ALA A 480 -16.93 -28.50 -10.85
C ALA A 480 -16.33 -29.09 -9.55
N ASN A 481 -15.01 -28.96 -9.37
CA ASN A 481 -14.30 -29.41 -8.20
C ASN A 481 -14.43 -28.32 -7.13
N GLU A 482 -14.71 -28.71 -5.89
CA GLU A 482 -14.86 -27.82 -4.72
C GLU A 482 -13.54 -27.11 -4.30
N ARG A 483 -12.63 -26.86 -5.24
CA ARG A 483 -11.29 -26.29 -5.00
C ARG A 483 -11.04 -25.06 -5.85
N SER A 484 -10.73 -23.93 -5.23
CA SER A 484 -10.12 -22.78 -5.93
C SER A 484 -8.61 -22.85 -5.91
N PHE A 485 -7.99 -22.08 -6.80
CA PHE A 485 -6.54 -21.99 -6.88
C PHE A 485 -6.06 -20.57 -6.63
N TYR A 486 -4.87 -20.44 -6.05
CA TYR A 486 -4.19 -19.18 -5.71
C TYR A 486 -5.11 -18.11 -5.11
N GLY A 487 -5.90 -18.47 -4.10
CA GLY A 487 -6.73 -17.53 -3.35
C GLY A 487 -7.92 -16.92 -4.11
N LEU A 488 -8.22 -17.42 -5.32
CA LEU A 488 -9.39 -16.99 -6.08
C LEU A 488 -10.68 -17.38 -5.35
N ARG A 489 -11.66 -16.48 -5.36
CA ARG A 489 -12.97 -16.71 -4.75
C ARG A 489 -14.08 -16.41 -5.76
N PRO A 490 -15.07 -17.30 -5.92
CA PRO A 490 -16.18 -17.07 -6.83
C PRO A 490 -17.04 -15.83 -6.50
N THR A 491 -17.04 -15.40 -5.24
CA THR A 491 -17.79 -14.22 -4.76
C THR A 491 -17.02 -12.92 -4.91
N SER A 492 -15.69 -13.00 -5.08
CA SER A 492 -14.83 -11.83 -5.24
C SER A 492 -14.90 -11.32 -6.67
N LYS A 493 -14.58 -10.03 -6.83
CA LYS A 493 -14.47 -9.39 -8.13
C LYS A 493 -13.05 -8.88 -8.33
N TYR A 494 -12.56 -9.00 -9.55
CA TYR A 494 -11.20 -8.66 -9.97
C TYR A 494 -11.25 -7.62 -11.08
N TYR A 495 -10.25 -6.74 -11.14
CA TYR A 495 -10.22 -5.63 -12.08
C TYR A 495 -9.57 -6.02 -13.42
N TYR A 496 -10.36 -5.96 -14.48
CA TYR A 496 -9.99 -6.23 -15.87
C TYR A 496 -9.95 -4.92 -16.66
N VAL A 497 -8.95 -4.77 -17.51
CA VAL A 497 -8.71 -3.56 -18.31
C VAL A 497 -8.02 -3.92 -19.64
N HIS A 498 -8.77 -4.48 -20.60
CA HIS A 498 -8.21 -5.05 -21.83
C HIS A 498 -9.21 -5.10 -23.00
N SER A 499 -8.71 -5.02 -24.23
CA SER A 499 -9.51 -5.22 -25.46
C SER A 499 -9.45 -6.65 -25.99
N TYR A 500 -8.42 -7.39 -25.62
CA TYR A 500 -8.08 -8.71 -26.15
C TYR A 500 -8.05 -9.75 -25.04
N ALA A 501 -8.61 -10.93 -25.27
CA ALA A 501 -8.73 -11.99 -24.29
C ALA A 501 -8.55 -13.38 -24.93
N ALA A 502 -8.07 -14.35 -24.14
CA ALA A 502 -8.02 -15.73 -24.60
C ALA A 502 -9.42 -16.35 -24.51
N PRO A 503 -9.99 -16.86 -25.63
CA PRO A 503 -11.29 -17.52 -25.60
C PRO A 503 -11.21 -18.80 -24.76
N TYR A 504 -12.33 -19.17 -24.15
CA TYR A 504 -12.43 -20.37 -23.34
C TYR A 504 -13.35 -21.41 -24.01
N THR A 505 -12.87 -22.66 -24.07
CA THR A 505 -13.66 -23.81 -24.49
C THR A 505 -13.61 -24.88 -23.38
N PRO A 506 -14.75 -25.24 -22.78
CA PRO A 506 -14.79 -26.20 -21.68
C PRO A 506 -14.15 -27.56 -22.03
N GLY A 507 -13.30 -28.04 -21.13
CA GLY A 507 -12.72 -29.39 -21.18
C GLY A 507 -11.45 -29.54 -22.03
N ILE A 508 -11.07 -28.55 -22.84
CA ILE A 508 -9.86 -28.62 -23.66
C ILE A 508 -8.61 -28.43 -22.80
N LEU A 509 -8.53 -27.30 -22.07
CA LEU A 509 -7.37 -26.98 -21.24
C LEU A 509 -7.30 -27.88 -20.00
N GLU A 510 -8.44 -28.24 -19.43
CA GLU A 510 -8.51 -29.14 -18.29
C GLU A 510 -8.02 -30.55 -18.63
N ALA A 511 -8.25 -31.03 -19.85
CA ALA A 511 -7.70 -32.31 -20.33
C ALA A 511 -6.17 -32.30 -20.43
N GLU A 512 -5.55 -31.13 -20.58
CA GLU A 512 -4.09 -30.93 -20.54
C GLU A 512 -3.57 -30.62 -19.12
N GLY A 513 -4.42 -30.74 -18.09
CA GLY A 513 -4.05 -30.53 -16.69
C GLY A 513 -4.04 -29.07 -16.24
N TRP A 514 -4.63 -28.14 -17.00
CA TRP A 514 -4.79 -26.76 -16.55
C TRP A 514 -5.99 -26.62 -15.60
N SER A 515 -5.81 -25.84 -14.55
CA SER A 515 -6.92 -25.25 -13.79
C SER A 515 -7.26 -23.90 -14.41
N VAL A 516 -8.52 -23.68 -14.78
CA VAL A 516 -8.99 -22.46 -15.43
C VAL A 516 -10.02 -21.77 -14.55
N ALA A 517 -9.92 -20.46 -14.42
CA ALA A 517 -10.95 -19.60 -13.87
C ALA A 517 -11.41 -18.62 -14.94
N THR A 518 -12.70 -18.64 -15.25
CA THR A 518 -13.32 -17.91 -16.35
C THR A 518 -14.09 -16.69 -15.86
N ALA A 519 -14.39 -15.81 -16.80
CA ALA A 519 -15.27 -14.67 -16.61
C ALA A 519 -16.12 -14.47 -17.87
N THR A 520 -17.32 -13.94 -17.71
CA THR A 520 -18.20 -13.61 -18.83
C THR A 520 -18.21 -12.11 -19.08
N TYR A 521 -17.95 -11.68 -20.32
CA TYR A 521 -18.13 -10.30 -20.76
C TYR A 521 -19.14 -10.22 -21.92
N GLY A 522 -20.35 -9.75 -21.58
CA GLY A 522 -21.51 -9.83 -22.47
C GLY A 522 -21.84 -11.28 -22.81
N ASP A 523 -21.68 -11.64 -24.07
CA ASP A 523 -21.93 -12.97 -24.64
C ASP A 523 -20.66 -13.84 -24.79
N GLU A 524 -19.49 -13.32 -24.39
CA GLU A 524 -18.21 -13.99 -24.56
C GLU A 524 -17.64 -14.45 -23.21
N GLU A 525 -17.39 -15.75 -23.06
CA GLU A 525 -16.65 -16.32 -21.93
C GLU A 525 -15.16 -16.40 -22.27
N PHE A 526 -14.31 -15.99 -21.34
CA PHE A 526 -12.86 -15.92 -21.54
C PHE A 526 -12.07 -16.36 -20.31
N ILE A 527 -10.78 -16.62 -20.51
CA ILE A 527 -9.87 -17.03 -19.45
C ILE A 527 -9.53 -15.82 -18.57
N GLY A 528 -10.02 -15.82 -17.33
CA GLY A 528 -9.72 -14.80 -16.33
C GLY A 528 -8.43 -15.08 -15.55
N ALA A 529 -8.16 -16.35 -15.24
CA ALA A 529 -6.90 -16.83 -14.71
C ALA A 529 -6.68 -18.30 -15.06
N ILE A 530 -5.41 -18.74 -15.04
CA ILE A 530 -5.04 -20.12 -15.37
C ILE A 530 -3.85 -20.59 -14.53
N SER A 531 -3.77 -21.89 -14.26
CA SER A 531 -2.61 -22.51 -13.60
C SER A 531 -2.34 -23.94 -14.07
N ARG A 532 -1.06 -24.29 -14.22
CA ARG A 532 -0.58 -25.65 -14.44
C ARG A 532 0.84 -25.78 -13.90
N GLY A 533 1.08 -26.76 -13.02
CA GLY A 533 2.38 -26.93 -12.38
C GLY A 533 2.81 -25.67 -11.62
N ASN A 534 3.96 -25.11 -12.01
CA ASN A 534 4.58 -23.89 -11.47
C ASN A 534 4.07 -22.58 -12.10
N ILE A 535 3.19 -22.66 -13.10
CA ILE A 535 2.65 -21.51 -13.82
C ILE A 535 1.35 -21.05 -13.15
N PHE A 536 1.27 -19.75 -12.91
CA PHE A 536 0.04 -19.02 -12.62
C PHE A 536 -0.05 -17.82 -13.55
N GLY A 537 -1.24 -17.48 -14.03
CA GLY A 537 -1.42 -16.23 -14.74
C GLY A 537 -2.82 -15.68 -14.61
N THR A 538 -2.93 -14.35 -14.61
CA THR A 538 -4.19 -13.62 -14.44
C THR A 538 -4.36 -12.60 -15.56
N GLN A 539 -5.52 -12.58 -16.21
CA GLN A 539 -5.86 -11.55 -17.18
C GLN A 539 -6.22 -10.24 -16.46
N PHE A 540 -6.78 -10.33 -15.26
CA PHE A 540 -6.99 -9.20 -14.38
C PHE A 540 -5.69 -8.74 -13.71
N HIS A 541 -5.69 -7.52 -13.20
CA HIS A 541 -4.61 -6.92 -12.41
C HIS A 541 -4.85 -7.16 -10.91
N PRO A 542 -4.18 -8.13 -10.27
CA PRO A 542 -4.39 -8.39 -8.84
C PRO A 542 -3.99 -7.19 -7.95
N GLU A 543 -2.96 -6.45 -8.31
CA GLU A 543 -2.53 -5.23 -7.64
C GLU A 543 -3.56 -4.07 -7.73
N LYS A 544 -4.52 -4.18 -8.65
CA LYS A 544 -5.66 -3.26 -8.81
C LYS A 544 -7.00 -3.88 -8.40
N SER A 545 -6.98 -5.10 -7.86
CA SER A 545 -8.19 -5.83 -7.48
C SER A 545 -8.54 -5.68 -5.99
N GLY A 546 -7.96 -4.70 -5.29
CA GLY A 546 -8.06 -4.54 -3.85
C GLY A 546 -7.59 -5.78 -3.10
N VAL A 547 -8.22 -6.03 -1.95
CA VAL A 547 -7.90 -7.17 -1.08
C VAL A 547 -8.04 -8.53 -1.78
N ALA A 548 -9.00 -8.68 -2.71
CA ALA A 548 -9.15 -9.92 -3.48
C ALA A 548 -7.92 -10.26 -4.32
N GLY A 549 -7.28 -9.26 -4.91
CA GLY A 549 -6.06 -9.46 -5.68
C GLY A 549 -4.80 -9.55 -4.82
N LEU A 550 -4.72 -8.81 -3.70
CA LEU A 550 -3.65 -9.00 -2.71
C LEU A 550 -3.61 -10.45 -2.21
N ARG A 551 -4.78 -11.06 -1.99
CA ARG A 551 -4.87 -12.48 -1.63
C ARG A 551 -4.32 -13.40 -2.72
N ALA A 552 -4.57 -13.10 -3.99
CA ALA A 552 -4.04 -13.87 -5.11
C ALA A 552 -2.51 -13.78 -5.20
N ILE A 553 -1.95 -12.57 -5.05
CA ILE A 553 -0.49 -12.35 -5.00
C ILE A 553 0.11 -13.10 -3.81
N ARG A 554 -0.48 -12.97 -2.62
CA ARG A 554 -0.03 -13.69 -1.42
C ARG A 554 -0.03 -15.19 -1.62
N ALA A 555 -1.10 -15.75 -2.19
CA ALA A 555 -1.21 -17.19 -2.43
C ALA A 555 -0.13 -17.69 -3.40
N PHE A 556 0.16 -16.95 -4.48
CA PHE A 556 1.27 -17.26 -5.37
C PHE A 556 2.62 -17.24 -4.64
N LEU A 557 2.90 -16.16 -3.91
CA LEU A 557 4.20 -15.95 -3.27
C LEU A 557 4.47 -16.93 -2.12
N SER A 558 3.43 -17.38 -1.43
CA SER A 558 3.48 -18.38 -0.35
C SER A 558 3.47 -19.83 -0.85
N GLY A 559 3.07 -20.07 -2.11
CA GLY A 559 2.91 -21.41 -2.66
C GLY A 559 1.58 -22.08 -2.31
N ASP A 560 0.60 -21.33 -1.83
CA ASP A 560 -0.75 -21.81 -1.51
C ASP A 560 -1.59 -22.02 -2.78
N GLN A 561 -1.27 -23.09 -3.52
CA GLN A 561 -1.83 -23.32 -4.86
C GLN A 561 -3.32 -23.65 -4.84
N PHE A 562 -3.82 -24.48 -3.91
CA PHE A 562 -5.22 -24.94 -3.89
C PHE A 562 -5.87 -24.73 -2.53
N GLN A 563 -7.13 -24.31 -2.53
CA GLN A 563 -7.95 -24.08 -1.34
C GLN A 563 -9.34 -24.71 -1.53
N SER A 564 -9.91 -25.30 -0.48
CA SER A 564 -11.26 -25.86 -0.55
C SER A 564 -12.30 -24.75 -0.40
N LEU A 565 -13.36 -24.80 -1.22
CA LEU A 565 -14.48 -23.86 -1.19
C LEU A 565 -15.58 -24.40 -0.26
N SER A 566 -16.18 -23.52 0.54
CA SER A 566 -17.36 -23.90 1.33
C SER A 566 -18.58 -24.06 0.42
N PRO A 567 -19.53 -24.97 0.72
CA PRO A 567 -20.75 -25.15 -0.08
C PRO A 567 -21.55 -23.84 -0.27
N ASP A 568 -21.59 -22.99 0.77
CA ASP A 568 -22.28 -21.69 0.73
C ASP A 568 -21.64 -20.68 -0.23
N SER A 569 -20.33 -20.84 -0.54
CA SER A 569 -19.63 -19.98 -1.52
C SER A 569 -19.98 -20.30 -2.98
N ILE A 570 -20.81 -21.34 -3.21
CA ILE A 570 -21.14 -21.86 -4.55
C ILE A 570 -22.53 -21.43 -5.02
N VAL A 571 -23.47 -21.11 -4.13
CA VAL A 571 -24.89 -20.90 -4.45
C VAL A 571 -25.23 -19.43 -4.75
N GLY A 572 -25.93 -19.15 -5.86
CA GLY A 572 -26.57 -17.84 -6.13
C GLY A 572 -25.72 -16.80 -6.90
N LYS A 573 -24.72 -17.24 -7.67
CA LYS A 573 -23.73 -16.35 -8.32
C LYS A 573 -24.30 -15.58 -9.51
N LYS A 574 -24.15 -14.25 -9.50
CA LYS A 574 -24.25 -13.43 -10.71
C LYS A 574 -22.84 -13.21 -11.27
N ASP A 575 -22.52 -13.92 -12.34
CA ASP A 575 -21.35 -13.63 -13.16
C ASP A 575 -21.56 -12.36 -14.00
N GLY A 576 -20.47 -11.73 -14.42
CA GLY A 576 -20.49 -10.53 -15.24
C GLY A 576 -19.94 -9.29 -14.56
N LEU A 577 -19.86 -8.24 -15.38
CA LEU A 577 -19.31 -6.94 -15.04
C LEU A 577 -20.18 -6.23 -13.99
N THR A 578 -19.56 -5.73 -12.92
CA THR A 578 -20.27 -4.93 -11.91
C THR A 578 -20.56 -3.52 -12.42
N ARG A 579 -21.56 -2.86 -11.85
CA ARG A 579 -21.75 -1.41 -11.97
C ARG A 579 -20.64 -0.67 -11.23
N ARG A 580 -19.72 -0.07 -11.99
CA ARG A 580 -18.53 0.61 -11.45
C ARG A 580 -18.90 1.98 -10.89
N VAL A 581 -18.53 2.21 -9.63
CA VAL A 581 -18.72 3.48 -8.91
C VAL A 581 -17.38 4.16 -8.69
N ILE A 582 -17.19 5.29 -9.37
CA ILE A 582 -15.93 6.05 -9.36
C ILE A 582 -16.04 7.21 -8.35
N ALA A 583 -15.03 7.36 -7.50
CA ALA A 583 -14.91 8.52 -6.63
C ALA A 583 -13.90 9.51 -7.22
N CYS A 584 -14.30 10.75 -7.42
CA CYS A 584 -13.44 11.79 -7.97
C CYS A 584 -13.04 12.80 -6.90
N LEU A 585 -11.84 13.38 -7.01
CA LEU A 585 -11.40 14.52 -6.20
C LEU A 585 -10.66 15.58 -7.02
N ASP A 586 -11.02 16.85 -6.76
CA ASP A 586 -10.27 18.01 -7.24
C ASP A 586 -9.02 18.22 -6.38
N VAL A 587 -7.86 18.31 -7.00
CA VAL A 587 -6.60 18.68 -6.35
C VAL A 587 -6.23 20.11 -6.75
N ARG A 588 -6.15 21.00 -5.76
CA ARG A 588 -5.81 22.42 -5.95
C ARG A 588 -4.73 22.85 -4.99
N THR A 589 -4.09 23.96 -5.33
CA THR A 589 -3.21 24.71 -4.43
C THR A 589 -4.03 25.76 -3.71
N ASN A 590 -3.98 25.80 -2.38
CA ASN A 590 -4.61 26.88 -1.59
C ASN A 590 -3.72 28.15 -1.58
N ASP A 591 -4.18 29.19 -0.90
CA ASP A 591 -3.48 30.49 -0.81
C ASP A 591 -2.11 30.40 -0.10
N THR A 592 -1.83 29.33 0.65
CA THR A 592 -0.54 29.07 1.33
C THR A 592 0.40 28.17 0.53
N GLY A 593 -0.01 27.69 -0.66
CA GLY A 593 0.79 26.78 -1.48
C GLY A 593 0.57 25.30 -1.18
N ASP A 594 -0.30 24.95 -0.23
CA ASP A 594 -0.61 23.56 0.13
C ASP A 594 -1.59 22.93 -0.86
N LEU A 595 -1.43 21.61 -1.06
CA LEU A 595 -2.36 20.81 -1.85
C LEU A 595 -3.57 20.41 -1.02
N VAL A 596 -4.74 20.82 -1.48
CA VAL A 596 -6.01 20.59 -0.79
C VAL A 596 -7.04 20.00 -1.73
N VAL A 597 -7.99 19.27 -1.15
CA VAL A 597 -9.21 18.85 -1.82
C VAL A 597 -10.26 19.95 -1.66
N THR A 598 -10.87 20.39 -2.76
CA THR A 598 -11.89 21.45 -2.77
C THR A 598 -13.27 20.92 -3.18
N LYS A 599 -14.32 21.70 -2.92
CA LYS A 599 -15.72 21.35 -3.27
C LYS A 599 -15.90 21.36 -4.80
N GLY A 600 -16.24 20.22 -5.40
CA GLY A 600 -16.51 20.04 -6.83
C GLY A 600 -17.92 20.45 -7.27
N ASP A 601 -18.46 21.56 -6.74
CA ASP A 601 -19.87 21.93 -6.96
C ASP A 601 -20.07 23.22 -7.75
N GLN A 602 -19.00 23.82 -8.28
CA GLN A 602 -18.99 24.93 -9.25
C GLN A 602 -17.53 25.34 -9.52
N TYR A 603 -17.25 25.92 -10.69
CA TYR A 603 -15.93 26.50 -11.01
C TYR A 603 -15.50 27.67 -10.07
N ASP A 604 -16.40 28.14 -9.19
CA ASP A 604 -16.18 29.22 -8.20
C ASP A 604 -16.03 28.63 -6.79
N VAL A 605 -14.79 28.54 -6.29
CA VAL A 605 -14.40 27.79 -5.07
C VAL A 605 -14.15 28.66 -3.83
N ARG A 606 -14.39 29.98 -3.91
CA ARG A 606 -14.15 30.94 -2.82
C ARG A 606 -15.39 31.16 -1.96
N GLU A 607 -15.20 31.34 -0.65
CA GLU A 607 -16.33 31.68 0.24
C GLU A 607 -16.98 33.02 -0.14
N LYS A 608 -18.28 33.02 -0.41
CA LYS A 608 -19.08 34.25 -0.51
C LYS A 608 -19.71 34.54 0.85
N ALA A 609 -18.99 35.31 1.67
CA ALA A 609 -19.57 35.97 2.84
C ALA A 609 -19.42 37.49 2.68
N GLY A 610 -20.53 38.17 2.41
CA GLY A 610 -20.61 39.64 2.42
C GLY A 610 -20.12 40.35 1.15
N VAL A 611 -20.63 41.58 0.99
CA VAL A 611 -20.40 42.47 -0.16
C VAL A 611 -18.96 42.98 -0.13
N ASN A 612 -18.01 42.14 -0.53
CA ASN A 612 -16.63 42.43 -1.02
C ASN A 612 -15.92 41.08 -1.22
N ALA A 613 -15.98 40.55 -2.44
CA ALA A 613 -15.62 39.17 -2.76
C ALA A 613 -14.09 38.92 -2.80
N GLY A 614 -13.61 38.11 -1.86
CA GLY A 614 -12.23 37.60 -1.81
C GLY A 614 -12.02 36.56 -0.69
N GLY A 615 -12.89 35.55 -0.58
CA GLY A 615 -12.80 34.51 0.45
C GLY A 615 -11.71 33.45 0.20
N GLN A 616 -11.25 32.79 1.27
CA GLN A 616 -10.22 31.73 1.26
C GLN A 616 -10.71 30.44 0.56
N VAL A 617 -9.76 29.66 0.01
CA VAL A 617 -10.04 28.33 -0.58
C VAL A 617 -10.40 27.33 0.53
N ARG A 618 -11.57 26.70 0.45
CA ARG A 618 -12.03 25.69 1.43
C ARG A 618 -11.22 24.39 1.33
N ASN A 619 -10.68 23.91 2.46
CA ASN A 619 -9.89 22.68 2.55
C ASN A 619 -10.74 21.53 3.13
N LEU A 620 -10.98 20.48 2.35
CA LEU A 620 -11.75 19.29 2.75
C LEU A 620 -10.87 18.09 3.16
N GLY A 621 -9.54 18.27 3.19
CA GLY A 621 -8.57 17.25 3.54
C GLY A 621 -7.41 17.16 2.56
N LYS A 622 -6.44 16.28 2.87
CA LYS A 622 -5.30 15.98 1.99
C LYS A 622 -5.71 14.98 0.92
N PRO A 623 -5.28 15.15 -0.35
CA PRO A 623 -5.65 14.26 -1.46
C PRO A 623 -5.38 12.77 -1.20
N VAL A 624 -4.23 12.44 -0.58
CA VAL A 624 -3.83 11.05 -0.29
C VAL A 624 -4.78 10.40 0.73
N ASP A 625 -5.08 11.09 1.82
CA ASP A 625 -5.96 10.58 2.88
C ASP A 625 -7.39 10.40 2.35
N MET A 626 -7.84 11.31 1.49
CA MET A 626 -9.17 11.22 0.86
C MET A 626 -9.26 10.05 -0.12
N ALA A 627 -8.24 9.84 -0.96
CA ALA A 627 -8.17 8.70 -1.86
C ALA A 627 -8.21 7.37 -1.10
N LYS A 628 -7.45 7.26 0.00
CA LYS A 628 -7.48 6.11 0.90
C LYS A 628 -8.87 5.90 1.50
N LYS A 629 -9.51 6.97 1.98
CA LYS A 629 -10.87 6.92 2.51
C LYS A 629 -11.87 6.41 1.47
N TYR A 630 -11.77 6.85 0.21
CA TYR A 630 -12.65 6.35 -0.86
C TYR A 630 -12.43 4.88 -1.16
N TYR A 631 -11.18 4.43 -1.22
CA TYR A 631 -10.85 3.03 -1.36
C TYR A 631 -11.44 2.17 -0.24
N GLU A 632 -11.25 2.56 1.02
CA GLU A 632 -11.79 1.86 2.20
C GLU A 632 -13.32 1.89 2.28
N GLN A 633 -13.94 2.90 1.66
CA GLN A 633 -15.40 2.98 1.49
C GLN A 633 -15.91 2.18 0.29
N GLY A 634 -15.03 1.48 -0.43
CA GLY A 634 -15.40 0.61 -1.54
C GLY A 634 -15.43 1.27 -2.91
N ALA A 635 -14.74 2.40 -3.13
CA ALA A 635 -14.53 2.95 -4.47
C ALA A 635 -13.93 1.91 -5.42
N ASP A 636 -14.50 1.79 -6.61
CA ASP A 636 -14.01 0.90 -7.65
C ASP A 636 -12.82 1.49 -8.41
N GLU A 637 -12.69 2.81 -8.37
CA GLU A 637 -11.67 3.62 -9.02
C GLU A 637 -11.63 5.00 -8.33
N VAL A 638 -10.45 5.61 -8.27
CA VAL A 638 -10.27 6.97 -7.74
C VAL A 638 -9.70 7.87 -8.84
N THR A 639 -10.43 8.95 -9.16
CA THR A 639 -10.01 9.94 -10.15
C THR A 639 -9.50 11.20 -9.46
N PHE A 640 -8.33 11.67 -9.85
CA PHE A 640 -7.75 12.93 -9.43
C PHE A 640 -7.86 13.94 -10.59
N LEU A 641 -8.52 15.07 -10.35
CA LEU A 641 -8.54 16.20 -11.27
C LEU A 641 -7.50 17.22 -10.81
N ASN A 642 -6.38 17.26 -11.52
CA ASN A 642 -5.30 18.19 -11.29
C ASN A 642 -5.63 19.56 -11.87
N ILE A 643 -6.09 20.47 -11.00
CA ILE A 643 -6.46 21.86 -11.34
C ILE A 643 -5.40 22.83 -10.77
N THR A 644 -4.23 22.30 -10.41
CA THR A 644 -3.12 23.10 -9.93
C THR A 644 -2.47 23.89 -11.06
N SER A 645 -1.89 25.03 -10.72
CA SER A 645 -1.13 25.86 -11.66
C SER A 645 0.32 25.92 -11.21
N PHE A 646 1.10 24.89 -11.50
CA PHE A 646 2.53 24.83 -11.18
C PHE A 646 3.41 25.42 -12.30
N ARG A 647 3.11 26.65 -12.74
CA ARG A 647 3.76 27.28 -13.91
C ARG A 647 5.29 27.43 -13.80
N ASN A 648 5.84 27.34 -12.59
CA ASN A 648 7.27 27.53 -12.31
C ASN A 648 7.88 26.34 -11.55
N CYS A 649 7.29 25.14 -11.64
CA CYS A 649 7.83 23.93 -11.02
C CYS A 649 8.38 23.00 -12.11
N PRO A 650 9.59 22.43 -11.94
CA PRO A 650 10.06 21.37 -12.82
C PRO A 650 9.04 20.24 -12.90
N LEU A 651 8.83 19.70 -14.10
CA LEU A 651 7.80 18.70 -14.34
C LEU A 651 8.02 17.44 -13.48
N ALA A 652 9.29 17.01 -13.34
CA ALA A 652 9.69 15.90 -12.49
C ALA A 652 9.36 16.10 -10.99
N ASP A 653 9.26 17.36 -10.55
CA ASP A 653 8.97 17.75 -9.17
C ASP A 653 7.49 18.12 -8.96
N THR A 654 6.64 17.93 -9.98
CA THR A 654 5.22 18.24 -9.88
C THR A 654 4.60 17.52 -8.68
N PRO A 655 4.04 18.23 -7.69
CA PRO A 655 3.54 17.61 -6.47
C PRO A 655 2.44 16.56 -6.68
N MET A 656 1.73 16.62 -7.81
CA MET A 656 0.74 15.61 -8.21
C MET A 656 1.36 14.22 -8.42
N LEU A 657 2.61 14.15 -8.89
CA LEU A 657 3.34 12.88 -9.02
C LEU A 657 3.55 12.24 -7.64
N GLU A 658 3.94 13.05 -6.64
CA GLU A 658 4.11 12.57 -5.26
C GLU A 658 2.80 12.16 -4.60
N ILE A 659 1.69 12.87 -4.89
CA ILE A 659 0.35 12.46 -4.44
C ILE A 659 0.02 11.05 -4.94
N LEU A 660 0.23 10.79 -6.24
CA LEU A 660 -0.03 9.47 -6.81
C LEU A 660 0.89 8.40 -6.21
N ARG A 661 2.17 8.73 -5.99
CA ARG A 661 3.14 7.80 -5.38
C ARG A 661 2.64 7.36 -4.00
N ARG A 662 2.25 8.30 -3.15
CA ARG A 662 1.74 8.01 -1.80
C ARG A 662 0.37 7.36 -1.81
N ALA A 663 -0.54 7.76 -2.70
CA ALA A 663 -1.84 7.14 -2.82
C ALA A 663 -1.70 5.65 -3.20
N SER A 664 -0.82 5.35 -4.16
CA SER A 664 -0.58 3.97 -4.64
C SER A 664 0.02 3.04 -3.58
N GLU A 665 0.55 3.55 -2.46
CA GLU A 665 1.08 2.71 -1.36
C GLU A 665 -0.03 1.98 -0.61
N THR A 666 -1.26 2.50 -0.64
CA THR A 666 -2.38 1.94 0.15
C THR A 666 -3.67 1.78 -0.64
N VAL A 667 -3.80 2.42 -1.81
CA VAL A 667 -4.98 2.36 -2.67
C VAL A 667 -4.75 1.35 -3.80
N PHE A 668 -5.25 0.13 -3.60
CA PHE A 668 -5.10 -1.00 -4.53
C PHE A 668 -6.28 -1.12 -5.50
N VAL A 669 -6.76 0.02 -6.02
CA VAL A 669 -7.75 0.13 -7.10
C VAL A 669 -7.19 1.06 -8.19
N PRO A 670 -7.79 1.12 -9.39
CA PRO A 670 -7.34 2.00 -10.46
C PRO A 670 -7.32 3.47 -10.04
N LEU A 671 -6.24 4.16 -10.41
CA LEU A 671 -6.05 5.59 -10.21
C LEU A 671 -6.06 6.29 -11.58
N THR A 672 -6.97 7.23 -11.76
CA THR A 672 -7.06 8.04 -12.99
C THR A 672 -6.59 9.46 -12.70
N ILE A 673 -5.75 10.03 -13.54
CA ILE A 673 -5.27 11.41 -13.42
C ILE A 673 -5.69 12.26 -14.61
N GLY A 674 -6.44 13.33 -14.37
CA GLY A 674 -6.79 14.33 -15.38
C GLY A 674 -6.14 15.67 -15.10
N GLY A 675 -5.80 16.40 -16.17
CA GLY A 675 -5.23 17.75 -16.07
C GLY A 675 -3.70 17.80 -16.20
N GLY A 676 -3.22 18.54 -17.19
CA GLY A 676 -1.79 18.74 -17.45
C GLY A 676 -1.13 17.66 -18.32
N ILE A 677 -1.89 16.75 -18.93
CA ILE A 677 -1.38 15.71 -19.83
C ILE A 677 -1.38 16.23 -21.27
N LYS A 678 -0.28 16.88 -21.65
CA LYS A 678 -0.10 17.53 -22.96
C LYS A 678 1.37 17.82 -23.23
N ASP A 679 1.70 18.15 -24.47
CA ASP A 679 3.02 18.70 -24.81
C ASP A 679 3.26 19.98 -24.00
N THR A 680 4.43 20.08 -23.37
CA THR A 680 4.79 21.19 -22.50
C THR A 680 6.29 21.45 -22.53
N THR A 681 6.67 22.70 -22.32
CA THR A 681 8.06 23.08 -22.05
C THR A 681 8.30 23.06 -20.54
N ASP A 682 9.35 22.36 -20.09
CA ASP A 682 9.78 22.35 -18.70
C ASP A 682 10.46 23.70 -18.33
N THR A 683 10.66 23.94 -17.04
CA THR A 683 11.24 25.19 -16.49
C THR A 683 12.66 25.49 -16.96
N ASP A 684 13.41 24.48 -17.42
CA ASP A 684 14.75 24.61 -17.98
C ASP A 684 14.75 24.82 -19.51
N GLY A 685 13.58 24.87 -20.14
CA GLY A 685 13.41 25.01 -21.58
C GLY A 685 13.36 23.69 -22.35
N THR A 686 13.40 22.54 -21.68
CA THR A 686 13.28 21.22 -22.32
C THR A 686 11.85 21.01 -22.82
N GLU A 687 11.70 20.69 -24.10
CA GLU A 687 10.40 20.27 -24.66
C GLU A 687 10.10 18.83 -24.22
N VAL A 688 8.94 18.62 -23.60
CA VAL A 688 8.48 17.32 -23.11
C VAL A 688 7.15 16.99 -23.75
N THR A 689 7.08 15.82 -24.38
CA THR A 689 5.88 15.34 -25.08
C THR A 689 4.80 14.86 -24.11
N ALA A 690 3.54 14.85 -24.56
CA ALA A 690 2.42 14.31 -23.80
C ALA A 690 2.63 12.85 -23.41
N LEU A 691 3.31 12.07 -24.25
CA LEU A 691 3.67 10.67 -23.98
C LEU A 691 4.66 10.57 -22.80
N GLU A 692 5.67 11.44 -22.75
CA GLU A 692 6.63 11.48 -21.64
C GLU A 692 5.97 11.95 -20.34
N VAL A 693 5.09 12.96 -20.42
CA VAL A 693 4.26 13.41 -19.29
C VAL A 693 3.41 12.24 -18.76
N ALA A 694 2.66 11.56 -19.62
CA ALA A 694 1.85 10.41 -19.24
C ALA A 694 2.70 9.28 -18.65
N THR A 695 3.87 9.01 -19.23
CA THR A 695 4.84 8.02 -18.71
C THR A 695 5.28 8.34 -17.28
N MET A 696 5.54 9.62 -16.96
CA MET A 696 5.86 10.04 -15.59
C MET A 696 4.71 9.83 -14.62
N TYR A 697 3.48 10.10 -15.04
CA TYR A 697 2.27 9.84 -14.25
C TYR A 697 2.05 8.34 -14.01
N PHE A 698 2.20 7.50 -15.04
CA PHE A 698 2.08 6.04 -14.90
C PHE A 698 3.14 5.47 -13.94
N LYS A 699 4.41 5.88 -14.09
CA LYS A 699 5.50 5.50 -13.17
C LYS A 699 5.28 5.98 -11.73
N SER A 700 4.47 7.02 -11.56
CA SER A 700 4.15 7.59 -10.26
C SER A 700 2.92 6.97 -9.61
N GLY A 701 2.16 6.12 -10.30
CA GLY A 701 1.04 5.37 -9.70
C GLY A 701 -0.28 5.48 -10.44
N ALA A 702 -0.40 6.33 -11.47
CA ALA A 702 -1.61 6.38 -12.30
C ALA A 702 -1.72 5.13 -13.17
N ASP A 703 -2.96 4.70 -13.45
CA ASP A 703 -3.28 3.62 -14.40
C ASP A 703 -3.87 4.17 -15.70
N LYS A 704 -4.54 5.33 -15.61
CA LYS A 704 -5.17 6.02 -16.73
C LYS A 704 -4.88 7.51 -16.67
N VAL A 705 -4.74 8.12 -17.85
CA VAL A 705 -4.61 9.58 -17.99
C VAL A 705 -5.85 10.12 -18.70
N SER A 706 -6.33 11.29 -18.24
CA SER A 706 -7.50 11.96 -18.80
C SER A 706 -7.10 13.20 -19.58
N ILE A 707 -7.47 13.24 -20.87
CA ILE A 707 -7.22 14.34 -21.80
C ILE A 707 -8.50 15.18 -21.93
N GLY A 708 -8.38 16.50 -21.80
CA GLY A 708 -9.51 17.45 -21.85
C GLY A 708 -9.48 18.34 -23.09
N SER A 709 -9.03 19.59 -22.93
CA SER A 709 -9.07 20.60 -24.02
C SER A 709 -8.39 20.14 -25.32
N ASP A 710 -7.25 19.47 -25.22
CA ASP A 710 -6.49 18.99 -26.37
C ASP A 710 -7.25 17.95 -27.20
N ALA A 711 -8.19 17.22 -26.59
CA ALA A 711 -9.05 16.30 -27.32
C ALA A 711 -10.02 17.04 -28.26
N VAL A 712 -10.48 18.23 -27.87
CA VAL A 712 -11.36 19.06 -28.71
C VAL A 712 -10.58 19.62 -29.89
N PHE A 713 -9.37 20.13 -29.66
CA PHE A 713 -8.50 20.62 -30.75
C PHE A 713 -8.13 19.48 -31.71
N ALA A 714 -7.79 18.30 -31.18
CA ALA A 714 -7.52 17.12 -32.00
C ALA A 714 -8.73 16.73 -32.86
N ALA A 715 -9.95 16.80 -32.31
CA ALA A 715 -11.17 16.52 -33.08
C ALA A 715 -11.39 17.55 -34.21
N GLU A 716 -11.17 18.84 -33.96
CA GLU A 716 -11.23 19.87 -35.00
C GLU A 716 -10.26 19.57 -36.14
N ASP A 717 -9.00 19.28 -35.81
CA ASP A 717 -7.96 18.92 -36.78
C ASP A 717 -8.33 17.66 -37.57
N TYR A 718 -8.90 16.64 -36.90
CA TYR A 718 -9.36 15.41 -37.53
C TYR A 718 -10.44 15.66 -38.59
N TYR A 719 -11.45 16.47 -38.29
CA TYR A 719 -12.50 16.80 -39.27
C TYR A 719 -11.98 17.72 -40.38
N GLN A 720 -11.11 18.67 -40.08
CA GLN A 720 -10.46 19.52 -41.09
C GLN A 720 -9.58 18.70 -42.05
N ALA A 721 -8.92 17.66 -41.54
CA ALA A 721 -8.14 16.72 -42.33
C ALA A 721 -9.00 15.65 -43.06
N GLY A 722 -10.33 15.79 -43.06
CA GLY A 722 -11.22 14.86 -43.75
C GLY A 722 -11.32 13.49 -43.07
N LYS A 723 -11.29 13.45 -41.73
CA LYS A 723 -11.31 12.25 -40.89
C LYS A 723 -10.04 11.39 -40.99
N ALA A 724 -8.92 12.01 -41.29
CA ALA A 724 -7.62 11.34 -41.33
C ALA A 724 -6.91 11.41 -39.97
N LEU A 725 -6.29 10.30 -39.55
CA LEU A 725 -5.47 10.22 -38.35
C LEU A 725 -4.08 10.82 -38.61
N GLY A 726 -3.59 11.62 -37.66
CA GLY A 726 -2.31 12.32 -37.78
C GLY A 726 -1.14 11.53 -37.18
N GLY A 727 -1.41 10.61 -36.26
CA GLY A 727 -0.43 9.83 -35.51
C GLY A 727 0.43 10.66 -34.55
N ARG A 728 -0.02 11.86 -34.17
CA ARG A 728 0.77 12.85 -33.40
C ARG A 728 0.05 13.38 -32.17
N THR A 729 -1.26 13.14 -32.05
CA THR A 729 -2.02 13.63 -30.90
C THR A 729 -1.60 12.89 -29.63
N ALA A 730 -1.83 13.50 -28.47
CA ALA A 730 -1.62 12.83 -27.19
C ALA A 730 -2.44 11.52 -27.08
N ILE A 731 -3.66 11.49 -27.65
CA ILE A 731 -4.52 10.30 -27.66
C ILE A 731 -3.86 9.17 -28.46
N GLU A 732 -3.43 9.43 -29.69
CA GLU A 732 -2.81 8.43 -30.57
C GLU A 732 -1.48 7.91 -29.99
N THR A 733 -0.61 8.81 -29.54
CA THR A 733 0.73 8.45 -29.04
C THR A 733 0.68 7.65 -27.73
N ILE A 734 -0.20 8.03 -26.80
CA ILE A 734 -0.34 7.33 -25.52
C ILE A 734 -1.05 6.00 -25.71
N SER A 735 -2.13 5.94 -26.50
CA SER A 735 -2.86 4.69 -26.77
C SER A 735 -2.02 3.68 -27.55
N GLN A 736 -1.18 4.13 -28.49
CA GLN A 736 -0.26 3.24 -29.21
C GLN A 736 0.78 2.59 -28.28
N ALA A 737 1.26 3.33 -27.28
CA ALA A 737 2.25 2.82 -26.32
C ALA A 737 1.63 1.95 -25.21
N TYR A 738 0.52 2.42 -24.62
CA TYR A 738 -0.06 1.85 -23.40
C TYR A 738 -1.43 1.17 -23.59
N GLY A 739 -1.91 1.10 -24.84
CA GLY A 739 -3.23 0.60 -25.21
C GLY A 739 -4.34 1.63 -24.99
N ASN A 740 -5.45 1.48 -25.71
CA ASN A 740 -6.60 2.39 -25.63
C ASN A 740 -7.09 2.56 -24.18
N GLN A 741 -7.07 1.47 -23.41
CA GLN A 741 -7.51 1.43 -22.02
C GLN A 741 -6.82 2.42 -21.08
N ALA A 742 -5.64 2.93 -21.45
CA ALA A 742 -4.88 3.89 -20.65
C ALA A 742 -5.34 5.34 -20.87
N VAL A 743 -6.11 5.62 -21.93
CA VAL A 743 -6.52 6.97 -22.33
C VAL A 743 -8.01 7.19 -22.08
N VAL A 744 -8.30 8.10 -21.16
CA VAL A 744 -9.63 8.63 -20.88
C VAL A 744 -9.76 10.00 -21.56
N VAL A 745 -10.90 10.31 -22.15
CA VAL A 745 -11.18 11.66 -22.64
C VAL A 745 -12.29 12.30 -21.82
N SER A 746 -11.98 13.42 -21.17
CA SER A 746 -12.93 14.22 -20.41
C SER A 746 -13.65 15.18 -21.33
N VAL A 747 -14.96 15.04 -21.44
CA VAL A 747 -15.82 15.83 -22.32
C VAL A 747 -16.73 16.70 -21.47
N ASP A 748 -16.72 18.02 -21.76
CA ASP A 748 -17.48 19.03 -21.05
C ASP A 748 -18.53 19.68 -21.98
N PRO A 749 -19.64 18.98 -22.28
CA PRO A 749 -20.68 19.48 -23.15
C PRO A 749 -21.65 20.42 -22.43
N LYS A 750 -22.23 21.34 -23.20
CA LYS A 750 -23.31 22.23 -22.80
C LYS A 750 -24.47 22.15 -23.78
N ARG A 751 -25.70 22.10 -23.28
CA ARG A 751 -26.90 22.01 -24.11
C ARG A 751 -27.18 23.33 -24.83
N VAL A 752 -27.45 23.25 -26.14
CA VAL A 752 -27.83 24.37 -27.00
C VAL A 752 -29.13 24.03 -27.72
N TYR A 753 -30.16 24.86 -27.53
CA TYR A 753 -31.48 24.66 -28.12
C TYR A 753 -31.58 25.30 -29.51
N VAL A 754 -32.37 24.67 -30.39
CA VAL A 754 -32.68 25.14 -31.75
C VAL A 754 -34.17 24.93 -32.04
N ASP A 755 -34.75 25.71 -32.95
CA ASP A 755 -36.17 25.57 -33.29
C ASP A 755 -36.42 24.30 -34.09
N ARG A 756 -35.49 23.97 -35.00
CA ARG A 756 -35.54 22.78 -35.87
C ARG A 756 -34.15 22.15 -36.02
N PRO A 757 -34.07 20.84 -36.28
CA PRO A 757 -32.80 20.16 -36.57
C PRO A 757 -31.97 20.82 -37.67
N GLU A 758 -32.62 21.43 -38.67
CA GLU A 758 -31.96 22.04 -39.83
C GLU A 758 -31.32 23.41 -39.54
N ASP A 759 -31.58 24.00 -38.37
CA ASP A 759 -31.02 25.32 -37.99
C ASP A 759 -29.54 25.23 -37.58
N THR A 760 -28.98 24.02 -37.52
CA THR A 760 -27.58 23.77 -37.24
C THR A 760 -27.04 22.63 -38.11
N THR A 761 -25.74 22.64 -38.35
CA THR A 761 -25.02 21.53 -38.98
C THR A 761 -24.67 20.41 -38.00
N HIS A 762 -24.86 20.65 -36.70
CA HIS A 762 -24.54 19.71 -35.63
C HIS A 762 -25.64 18.67 -35.43
N HIS A 763 -25.26 17.53 -34.85
CA HIS A 763 -26.23 16.50 -34.50
C HIS A 763 -27.18 16.98 -33.39
N THR A 764 -28.47 17.00 -33.69
CA THR A 764 -29.52 17.38 -32.73
C THR A 764 -30.32 16.16 -32.28
N ILE A 765 -30.80 16.22 -31.05
CA ILE A 765 -31.78 15.30 -30.47
C ILE A 765 -33.08 16.05 -30.17
N LYS A 766 -34.19 15.32 -30.21
CA LYS A 766 -35.45 15.80 -29.64
C LYS A 766 -35.42 15.58 -28.13
N THR A 767 -35.54 16.65 -27.36
CA THR A 767 -35.50 16.58 -25.90
C THR A 767 -36.90 16.51 -25.28
N ALA A 768 -37.01 15.77 -24.18
CA ALA A 768 -38.17 15.78 -23.29
C ALA A 768 -38.25 17.04 -22.40
N PHE A 769 -37.24 17.92 -22.45
CA PHE A 769 -37.13 19.12 -21.61
C PHE A 769 -37.04 20.39 -22.48
N PRO A 770 -38.16 20.88 -23.04
CA PRO A 770 -38.16 22.13 -23.79
C PRO A 770 -37.71 23.32 -22.94
N ASN A 771 -37.04 24.29 -23.55
CA ASN A 771 -36.66 25.52 -22.86
C ASN A 771 -37.85 26.48 -22.72
N ALA A 772 -37.62 27.66 -22.11
CA ALA A 772 -38.66 28.68 -21.92
C ALA A 772 -39.27 29.22 -23.23
N ALA A 773 -38.58 29.08 -24.37
CA ALA A 773 -39.08 29.44 -25.69
C ALA A 773 -39.86 28.31 -26.37
N GLY A 774 -39.99 27.14 -25.72
CA GLY A 774 -40.70 25.97 -26.27
C GLY A 774 -39.88 25.18 -27.29
N GLN A 775 -38.57 25.40 -27.39
CA GLN A 775 -37.71 24.69 -28.32
C GLN A 775 -37.55 23.22 -27.89
N GLU A 776 -37.97 22.29 -28.75
CA GLU A 776 -37.96 20.84 -28.47
C GLU A 776 -36.70 20.13 -28.99
N PHE A 777 -35.81 20.82 -29.70
CA PHE A 777 -34.59 20.26 -30.25
C PHE A 777 -33.37 20.90 -29.60
N CYS A 778 -32.35 20.09 -29.32
CA CYS A 778 -31.08 20.58 -28.82
C CYS A 778 -29.91 19.73 -29.31
N TRP A 779 -28.72 20.32 -29.30
CA TRP A 779 -27.45 19.63 -29.46
C TRP A 779 -26.54 19.97 -28.28
N TYR A 780 -25.43 19.25 -28.16
CA TYR A 780 -24.49 19.42 -27.07
C TYR A 780 -23.17 19.97 -27.60
N GLN A 781 -22.91 21.23 -27.29
CA GLN A 781 -21.71 21.94 -27.70
C GLN A 781 -20.54 21.65 -26.75
N CYS A 782 -19.39 21.28 -27.30
CA CYS A 782 -18.20 21.01 -26.51
C CYS A 782 -17.50 22.30 -26.04
N THR A 783 -16.82 22.20 -24.91
CA THR A 783 -16.06 23.31 -24.33
C THR A 783 -14.62 22.92 -24.02
N VAL A 784 -13.76 23.93 -23.88
CA VAL A 784 -12.35 23.81 -23.51
C VAL A 784 -12.02 24.75 -22.34
N LYS A 785 -10.78 24.65 -21.82
CA LYS A 785 -10.27 25.47 -20.71
C LYS A 785 -11.13 25.37 -19.44
N GLY A 786 -11.64 24.17 -19.18
CA GLY A 786 -12.51 23.86 -18.04
C GLY A 786 -13.85 24.57 -18.13
N GLY A 787 -14.59 24.35 -19.23
CA GLY A 787 -15.94 24.91 -19.40
C GLY A 787 -16.03 26.38 -19.79
N ARG A 788 -14.91 27.10 -19.96
CA ARG A 788 -14.90 28.57 -20.11
C ARG A 788 -15.00 29.06 -21.54
N GLU A 789 -14.62 28.23 -22.50
CA GLU A 789 -14.62 28.57 -23.93
C GLU A 789 -15.40 27.49 -24.69
N THR A 790 -16.42 27.89 -25.43
CA THR A 790 -17.19 27.01 -26.32
C THR A 790 -16.46 26.84 -27.65
N ARG A 791 -16.55 25.64 -28.24
CA ARG A 791 -16.03 25.34 -29.57
C ARG A 791 -17.16 24.94 -30.50
N ASP A 792 -16.98 25.13 -31.80
CA ASP A 792 -17.96 24.77 -32.82
C ASP A 792 -17.86 23.28 -33.17
N VAL A 793 -17.99 22.44 -32.14
CA VAL A 793 -17.87 20.99 -32.21
C VAL A 793 -18.95 20.40 -31.31
N ASP A 794 -19.79 19.53 -31.86
CA ASP A 794 -20.77 18.81 -31.07
C ASP A 794 -20.19 17.59 -30.36
N VAL A 795 -20.89 17.11 -29.34
CA VAL A 795 -20.41 15.99 -28.51
C VAL A 795 -20.18 14.72 -29.34
N ARG A 796 -21.02 14.43 -30.35
CA ARG A 796 -20.86 13.24 -31.19
C ARG A 796 -19.63 13.35 -32.06
N GLN A 797 -19.42 14.51 -32.67
CA GLN A 797 -18.22 14.78 -33.46
C GLN A 797 -16.97 14.51 -32.63
N LEU A 798 -16.90 15.07 -31.42
CA LEU A 798 -15.78 14.87 -30.50
C LEU A 798 -15.58 13.40 -30.14
N VAL A 799 -16.61 12.72 -29.62
CA VAL A 799 -16.44 11.34 -29.13
C VAL A 799 -16.08 10.36 -30.24
N GLN A 800 -16.59 10.55 -31.45
CA GLN A 800 -16.24 9.71 -32.61
C GLN A 800 -14.79 9.94 -33.07
N ALA A 801 -14.34 11.20 -33.06
CA ALA A 801 -12.96 11.52 -33.43
C ALA A 801 -11.96 10.91 -32.44
N VAL A 802 -12.21 11.04 -31.14
CA VAL A 802 -11.27 10.53 -30.12
C VAL A 802 -11.30 9.01 -30.00
N GLU A 803 -12.45 8.36 -30.24
CA GLU A 803 -12.52 6.90 -30.38
C GLU A 803 -11.66 6.43 -31.56
N ALA A 804 -11.76 7.09 -32.72
CA ALA A 804 -10.93 6.78 -33.88
C ALA A 804 -9.43 6.97 -33.62
N MET A 805 -9.06 7.95 -32.77
CA MET A 805 -7.68 8.21 -32.36
C MET A 805 -7.13 7.21 -31.34
N GLY A 806 -7.98 6.36 -30.74
CA GLY A 806 -7.55 5.34 -29.77
C GLY A 806 -7.90 5.65 -28.31
N ALA A 807 -8.80 6.59 -28.01
CA ALA A 807 -9.34 6.72 -26.65
C ALA A 807 -10.05 5.41 -26.24
N GLY A 808 -9.86 4.98 -25.00
CA GLY A 808 -10.48 3.74 -24.49
C GLY A 808 -11.62 3.97 -23.52
N GLU A 809 -11.89 5.21 -23.10
CA GLU A 809 -13.00 5.53 -22.20
C GLU A 809 -13.34 7.03 -22.29
N ILE A 810 -14.64 7.36 -22.23
CA ILE A 810 -15.13 8.74 -22.17
C ILE A 810 -15.57 9.07 -20.74
N LEU A 811 -14.99 10.10 -20.15
CA LEU A 811 -15.51 10.75 -18.96
C LEU A 811 -16.48 11.85 -19.40
N LEU A 812 -17.78 11.53 -19.37
CA LEU A 812 -18.84 12.40 -19.89
C LEU A 812 -19.40 13.27 -18.77
N ASN A 813 -18.85 14.49 -18.64
CA ASN A 813 -19.40 15.49 -17.74
C ASN A 813 -20.63 16.16 -18.37
N CYS A 814 -21.29 17.02 -17.62
CA CYS A 814 -22.38 17.84 -18.14
C CYS A 814 -22.39 19.18 -17.41
N ILE A 815 -22.05 20.26 -18.12
CA ILE A 815 -21.94 21.60 -17.52
C ILE A 815 -23.25 22.02 -16.88
N ASP A 816 -24.39 21.70 -17.50
CA ASP A 816 -25.72 22.09 -17.02
C ASP A 816 -26.16 21.32 -15.76
N LYS A 817 -25.56 20.15 -15.49
CA LYS A 817 -25.86 19.31 -14.32
C LYS A 817 -24.84 19.45 -13.20
N ASP A 818 -23.68 20.03 -13.48
CA ASP A 818 -22.57 20.10 -12.53
C ASP A 818 -22.97 20.86 -11.24
N GLY A 819 -22.65 20.28 -10.08
CA GLY A 819 -23.03 20.83 -8.77
C GLY A 819 -24.54 20.86 -8.44
N SER A 820 -25.44 20.49 -9.37
CA SER A 820 -26.89 20.60 -9.17
C SER A 820 -27.47 19.59 -8.16
N ASN A 821 -26.77 18.47 -7.93
CA ASN A 821 -27.25 17.33 -7.14
C ASN A 821 -28.66 16.85 -7.58
N SER A 822 -28.99 16.95 -8.87
CA SER A 822 -30.33 16.66 -9.44
C SER A 822 -30.40 15.43 -10.36
N GLY A 823 -29.32 14.65 -10.43
CA GLY A 823 -29.18 13.50 -11.30
C GLY A 823 -28.35 13.81 -12.55
N PHE A 824 -27.94 12.75 -13.26
CA PHE A 824 -27.15 12.85 -14.48
C PHE A 824 -28.02 13.31 -15.67
N ASP A 825 -27.40 13.79 -16.76
CA ASP A 825 -28.12 14.02 -18.02
C ASP A 825 -28.25 12.70 -18.81
N LEU A 826 -29.42 12.07 -18.70
CA LEU A 826 -29.70 10.78 -19.33
C LEU A 826 -29.80 10.86 -20.86
N GLU A 827 -30.24 12.01 -21.41
CA GLU A 827 -30.35 12.20 -22.86
C GLU A 827 -28.97 12.30 -23.49
N LEU A 828 -28.07 13.06 -22.86
CA LEU A 828 -26.67 13.17 -23.25
C LEU A 828 -25.97 11.81 -23.26
N ILE A 829 -26.14 11.03 -22.19
CA ILE A 829 -25.50 9.71 -22.09
C ILE A 829 -26.00 8.77 -23.20
N ASN A 830 -27.31 8.72 -23.43
CA ASN A 830 -27.89 7.90 -24.50
C ASN A 830 -27.44 8.37 -25.88
N ASP A 831 -27.33 9.68 -26.10
CA ASP A 831 -26.88 10.27 -27.36
C ASP A 831 -25.45 9.86 -27.69
N VAL A 832 -24.54 9.97 -26.71
CA VAL A 832 -23.13 9.58 -26.83
C VAL A 832 -22.98 8.07 -26.98
N LYS A 833 -23.69 7.25 -26.19
CA LYS A 833 -23.63 5.77 -26.30
C LYS A 833 -24.17 5.26 -27.63
N ALA A 834 -25.03 6.01 -28.32
CA ALA A 834 -25.47 5.68 -29.67
C ALA A 834 -24.41 6.01 -30.74
N ALA A 835 -23.42 6.87 -30.42
CA ALA A 835 -22.42 7.36 -31.37
C ALA A 835 -21.11 6.57 -31.37
N ILE A 836 -20.76 5.91 -30.26
CA ILE A 836 -19.46 5.24 -30.04
C ILE A 836 -19.62 3.85 -29.42
N LYS A 837 -18.54 3.06 -29.42
CA LYS A 837 -18.45 1.71 -28.86
C LYS A 837 -17.57 1.62 -27.62
N ILE A 838 -16.70 2.58 -27.34
CA ILE A 838 -15.91 2.60 -26.10
C ILE A 838 -16.77 2.89 -24.84
N PRO A 839 -16.31 2.49 -23.64
CA PRO A 839 -16.98 2.77 -22.38
C PRO A 839 -17.23 4.27 -22.11
N VAL A 840 -18.39 4.58 -21.50
CA VAL A 840 -18.77 5.94 -21.07
C VAL A 840 -19.06 5.96 -19.58
N ILE A 841 -18.35 6.83 -18.87
CA ILE A 841 -18.58 7.18 -17.47
C ILE A 841 -19.57 8.34 -17.41
N ALA A 842 -20.73 8.13 -16.77
CA ALA A 842 -21.65 9.22 -16.43
C ALA A 842 -21.08 10.08 -15.30
N SER A 843 -20.93 11.38 -15.53
CA SER A 843 -20.43 12.36 -14.57
C SER A 843 -21.32 13.61 -14.52
N SER A 844 -21.13 14.44 -13.47
CA SER A 844 -21.90 15.65 -13.15
C SER A 844 -23.39 15.44 -12.80
N GLY A 845 -23.79 15.88 -11.60
CA GLY A 845 -25.19 15.92 -11.15
C GLY A 845 -25.60 14.88 -10.10
N ALA A 846 -24.77 13.86 -9.82
CA ALA A 846 -25.01 12.91 -8.74
C ALA A 846 -25.09 13.60 -7.36
N GLY A 847 -26.13 13.28 -6.59
CA GLY A 847 -26.37 13.89 -5.27
C GLY A 847 -26.88 12.92 -4.20
N ASN A 848 -27.38 11.74 -4.61
CA ASN A 848 -27.82 10.67 -3.73
C ASN A 848 -27.68 9.30 -4.44
N PRO A 849 -27.75 8.18 -3.70
CA PRO A 849 -27.64 6.83 -4.27
C PRO A 849 -28.66 6.51 -5.38
N GLY A 850 -29.86 7.09 -5.32
CA GLY A 850 -30.91 6.88 -6.31
C GLY A 850 -30.53 7.37 -7.71
N HIS A 851 -29.69 8.40 -7.84
CA HIS A 851 -29.20 8.87 -9.14
C HIS A 851 -28.31 7.84 -9.84
N PHE A 852 -27.54 7.05 -9.07
CA PHE A 852 -26.74 5.95 -9.62
C PHE A 852 -27.65 4.82 -10.11
N ALA A 853 -28.65 4.43 -9.32
CA ALA A 853 -29.62 3.41 -9.72
C ALA A 853 -30.39 3.85 -10.98
N GLU A 854 -30.80 5.12 -11.04
CA GLU A 854 -31.51 5.68 -12.19
C GLU A 854 -30.66 5.63 -13.47
N VAL A 855 -29.41 6.10 -13.43
CA VAL A 855 -28.57 6.16 -14.63
C VAL A 855 -28.25 4.77 -15.16
N PHE A 856 -27.96 3.80 -14.29
CA PHE A 856 -27.72 2.41 -14.72
C PHE A 856 -28.98 1.68 -15.19
N LYS A 857 -30.17 2.13 -14.77
CA LYS A 857 -31.45 1.55 -15.20
C LYS A 857 -31.95 2.11 -16.52
N LYS A 858 -31.73 3.41 -16.74
CA LYS A 858 -32.30 4.16 -17.88
C LYS A 858 -31.32 4.40 -19.03
N THR A 859 -30.04 4.11 -18.84
CA THR A 859 -29.01 4.32 -19.88
C THR A 859 -28.06 3.11 -19.93
N PRO A 860 -27.37 2.90 -21.06
CA PRO A 860 -26.34 1.87 -21.19
C PRO A 860 -24.96 2.36 -20.73
N THR A 861 -24.88 3.30 -19.79
CA THR A 861 -23.59 3.76 -19.23
C THR A 861 -22.83 2.62 -18.56
N ASP A 862 -21.50 2.68 -18.65
CA ASP A 862 -20.62 1.61 -18.19
C ASP A 862 -20.15 1.84 -16.75
N ALA A 863 -20.09 3.10 -16.32
CA ALA A 863 -19.73 3.51 -14.96
C ALA A 863 -20.39 4.84 -14.59
N ALA A 864 -20.45 5.13 -13.30
CA ALA A 864 -20.95 6.41 -12.81
C ALA A 864 -19.98 7.00 -11.78
N LEU A 865 -19.77 8.31 -11.87
CA LEU A 865 -18.81 9.05 -11.05
C LEU A 865 -19.54 10.00 -10.09
N GLY A 866 -19.12 9.97 -8.83
CA GLY A 866 -19.51 10.94 -7.81
C GLY A 866 -18.30 11.71 -7.27
N ALA A 867 -18.48 12.99 -6.98
CA ALA A 867 -17.46 13.84 -6.38
C ALA A 867 -18.01 14.51 -5.10
N GLY A 868 -18.79 15.59 -5.28
CA GLY A 868 -19.31 16.43 -4.19
C GLY A 868 -19.98 15.68 -3.05
N MET A 869 -20.91 14.76 -3.35
CA MET A 869 -21.65 13.98 -2.34
C MET A 869 -20.74 13.10 -1.47
N PHE A 870 -19.64 12.59 -2.03
CA PHE A 870 -18.64 11.81 -1.30
C PHE A 870 -17.70 12.73 -0.50
N HIS A 871 -17.28 13.86 -1.07
CA HIS A 871 -16.45 14.86 -0.38
C HIS A 871 -17.12 15.41 0.89
N ARG A 872 -18.41 15.73 0.79
CA ARG A 872 -19.20 16.28 1.90
C ARG A 872 -19.60 15.24 2.94
N GLY A 873 -19.39 13.96 2.64
CA GLY A 873 -19.82 12.86 3.51
C GLY A 873 -21.33 12.75 3.64
N GLU A 874 -22.08 13.28 2.67
CA GLU A 874 -23.55 13.12 2.59
C GLU A 874 -23.89 11.64 2.37
N TYR A 875 -23.09 11.00 1.52
CA TYR A 875 -23.11 9.56 1.29
C TYR A 875 -21.69 9.04 1.14
N THR A 876 -21.49 7.78 1.44
CA THR A 876 -20.26 7.02 1.17
C THR A 876 -20.44 6.17 -0.09
N VAL A 877 -19.34 5.71 -0.67
CA VAL A 877 -19.41 4.78 -1.81
C VAL A 877 -20.11 3.47 -1.42
N SER A 878 -19.86 2.96 -0.21
CA SER A 878 -20.54 1.77 0.32
C SER A 878 -22.06 1.96 0.32
N GLN A 879 -22.57 3.09 0.80
CA GLN A 879 -24.02 3.35 0.80
C GLN A 879 -24.62 3.40 -0.60
N VAL A 880 -23.88 3.92 -1.60
CA VAL A 880 -24.31 3.86 -3.00
C VAL A 880 -24.37 2.42 -3.48
N LYS A 881 -23.35 1.61 -3.16
CA LYS A 881 -23.29 0.20 -3.55
C LYS A 881 -24.36 -0.65 -2.87
N ASP A 882 -24.63 -0.41 -1.59
CA ASP A 882 -25.69 -1.09 -0.84
C ASP A 882 -27.06 -0.81 -1.48
N HIS A 883 -27.30 0.44 -1.87
CA HIS A 883 -28.52 0.83 -2.58
C HIS A 883 -28.61 0.16 -3.97
N LEU A 884 -27.53 0.18 -4.75
CA LEU A 884 -27.48 -0.50 -6.05
C LEU A 884 -27.72 -2.01 -5.92
N GLN A 885 -27.15 -2.64 -4.90
CA GLN A 885 -27.35 -4.06 -4.62
C GLN A 885 -28.80 -4.35 -4.24
N ALA A 886 -29.45 -3.49 -3.43
CA ALA A 886 -30.86 -3.60 -3.09
C ALA A 886 -31.79 -3.47 -4.32
N GLU A 887 -31.42 -2.64 -5.29
CA GLU A 887 -32.09 -2.53 -6.61
C GLU A 887 -31.75 -3.69 -7.57
N GLY A 888 -30.93 -4.65 -7.14
CA GLY A 888 -30.61 -5.87 -7.88
C GLY A 888 -29.41 -5.77 -8.82
N PHE A 889 -28.69 -4.64 -8.82
CA PHE A 889 -27.45 -4.49 -9.58
C PHE A 889 -26.30 -5.30 -8.98
N LEU A 890 -25.40 -5.76 -9.85
CA LEU A 890 -24.17 -6.40 -9.44
C LEU A 890 -23.13 -5.32 -9.11
N VAL A 891 -22.60 -5.33 -7.90
CA VAL A 891 -21.57 -4.38 -7.42
C VAL A 891 -20.41 -5.15 -6.80
N ARG A 892 -19.20 -4.57 -6.85
CA ARG A 892 -18.06 -5.07 -6.06
C ARG A 892 -18.28 -4.70 -4.60
N GLN A 893 -18.18 -5.67 -3.71
CA GLN A 893 -18.15 -5.41 -2.28
C GLN A 893 -16.72 -5.19 -1.77
N PHE A 894 -16.56 -4.33 -0.77
CA PHE A 894 -15.25 -4.11 -0.14
C PHE A 894 -14.90 -5.31 0.75
N GLU A 895 -13.69 -5.84 0.57
CA GLU A 895 -13.16 -6.93 1.41
C GLU A 895 -12.15 -6.35 2.41
N ALA A 896 -12.30 -6.65 3.69
CA ALA A 896 -11.46 -6.09 4.75
C ALA A 896 -10.22 -6.94 5.11
N GLN A 897 -10.14 -8.19 4.63
CA GLN A 897 -9.11 -9.16 5.05
C GLN A 897 -8.46 -9.87 3.86
N ILE A 898 -7.12 -9.84 3.83
CA ILE A 898 -6.27 -10.53 2.85
C ILE A 898 -6.29 -12.04 3.10
#